data_AF-A0A2N3VEB7-F1
#
_entry.id   AF-A0A2N3VEB7-F1
#
_cell.length_a   1.000
_cell.length_b   1.000
_cell.length_c   1.000
_cell.angle_alpha   90.00
_cell.angle_beta   90.00
_cell.angle_gamma   90.00
#
_symmetry.space_group_name_H-M   'P 1'
#
loop_
_entity.id
_entity.type
_entity.pdbx_description
1 polymer ?
#
loop_
_entity_poly.entity_id
_entity_poly.type
_entity_poly.pdbx_seq_one_letter_code
_entity_poly.pdbx_strand_id
1 'polypeptide(L)'
;MTEQRTPWTEDQVRALAPDASSLAAARKLAGRWRETGTAGNAVWGLCQGSGAKPYQAIVDLDGPAYKCSCPSRKFPCKHALSLLLTWSGGQTPVREAPADFAAEWLAGRAAKAAAPPKAKAASTPSQATVEQRRARVAAGLTELEVWLTDQIRTGLAQTDRSYAAYEAIAARMVDAQAPRIAEALRRLPTAVVTTEHWPELLLREYSRLHLLVLAHRRIDALPEPLRAGVRTHVGYPTSAESVLAEPAVRDRWLVLGMRVSEEERLHTRRTWLRGRGNGRWALLIEHSFGTPNFTGEVPAPGNEVDAELHYYPGAAPLRAQWGTRHGVPEPFTTVPAVGGTTIDDALAAYAGALSADPWLRAWPALLTDVVPVLDENGWQLVASDGTALPLPGGVRPWRLIAVAGGHPVTVCGEWRADGFDPISVLCAGEVSDLETEFPTETTPTPALAELVSVALLGTARRSADSVHLDAAVAAAVPQHAGEPATRLLHTAALQDLYVRGGQLPRTAAKPAPAVDDPRPLLPRPAADRLSRLLTDKSPFLAEWFTAAAPFGYRLPDVLCVQALSAASDTALREPLLRMAGRRGRWLAARNPAWAKLVEEFPADAAPPSAGGAVESEQPQPPAGAADTQIDTDPRTTRSAGPTTSPEHDATSAERGSAGPTTSAEHGATPAEQGGGTEAGTRAAHDVWLFGTSGERKDWFARIRRADPAAALAVLTAAWPKESGPVKAELLGLLADGLSTADEALLERALDDRRGDVRRTATTLLNRLPDAAFGRRMAALVASWIRVADDGTVDVRVPAELDAQARRDGITDATDQAKLRWDTPDSTITTLHQAIAATPLTAWSSIVRATEERTPATALTLSLPPRYAKAIVDGWVDATLAQHDTAWARALFAHATPTEQAVLRRRELFTLLDAADRIEHVLDLDAHQLNELHAILPGLDHPWPEPVAGHVLRLLGERARTTARQPHASAGVYTDRALLTAASVHLPAELATRVSALADTTDDPAWQQAFHRLAHDLTDRATMLEELR
;
A
#
# COMPACT_ATOMS: atom_id res chain seq x y z
N MET A 1 11.94 -30.74 25.43
CA MET A 1 11.31 -29.53 24.84
C MET A 1 12.05 -29.24 23.56
N THR A 2 11.38 -29.20 22.43
CA THR A 2 11.95 -28.74 21.16
C THR A 2 11.94 -27.21 21.14
N GLU A 3 13.07 -26.59 20.85
CA GLU A 3 13.14 -25.13 20.69
C GLU A 3 12.33 -24.73 19.45
N GLN A 4 11.36 -23.84 19.64
CA GLN A 4 10.50 -23.36 18.57
C GLN A 4 11.14 -22.13 17.92
N ARG A 5 11.37 -22.19 16.60
CA ARG A 5 11.78 -21.01 15.84
C ARG A 5 10.63 -20.02 15.70
N THR A 6 10.92 -18.75 15.97
CA THR A 6 10.05 -17.62 15.65
C THR A 6 9.74 -17.58 14.14
N PRO A 7 8.47 -17.42 13.72
CA PRO A 7 8.12 -17.24 12.33
C PRO A 7 8.79 -16.01 11.70
N TRP A 8 9.17 -16.15 10.43
CA TRP A 8 9.67 -15.02 9.62
C TRP A 8 8.58 -13.95 9.39
N THR A 9 8.97 -12.72 9.03
CA THR A 9 8.05 -11.64 8.63
C THR A 9 7.59 -11.81 7.18
N GLU A 10 6.46 -11.21 6.77
CA GLU A 10 6.09 -11.15 5.34
C GLU A 10 7.22 -10.48 4.52
N ASP A 11 7.95 -9.51 5.08
CA ASP A 11 9.09 -8.86 4.39
C ASP A 11 10.34 -9.74 4.28
N GLN A 12 10.61 -10.64 5.24
CA GLN A 12 11.64 -11.68 5.08
C GLN A 12 11.26 -12.67 3.97
N VAL A 13 9.97 -13.03 3.86
CA VAL A 13 9.48 -13.89 2.76
C VAL A 13 9.45 -13.14 1.42
N ARG A 14 9.20 -11.82 1.41
CA ARG A 14 9.32 -10.93 0.25
C ARG A 14 10.75 -10.83 -0.25
N ALA A 15 11.73 -10.65 0.64
CA ALA A 15 13.15 -10.56 0.29
C ALA A 15 13.67 -11.87 -0.34
N LEU A 16 13.10 -13.02 0.05
CA LEU A 16 13.34 -14.32 -0.55
C LEU A 16 12.52 -14.58 -1.84
N ALA A 17 11.58 -13.70 -2.21
CA ALA A 17 10.73 -13.90 -3.37
C ALA A 17 11.53 -13.77 -4.68
N PRO A 18 11.32 -14.67 -5.64
CA PRO A 18 12.09 -14.69 -6.89
C PRO A 18 11.68 -13.51 -7.79
N ASP A 19 10.43 -13.06 -7.69
CA ASP A 19 9.87 -11.86 -8.31
C ASP A 19 8.48 -11.54 -7.71
N ALA A 20 8.02 -10.30 -7.85
CA ALA A 20 6.72 -9.84 -7.33
C ALA A 20 5.51 -10.63 -7.89
N SER A 21 5.57 -11.11 -9.14
CA SER A 21 4.49 -11.92 -9.74
C SER A 21 4.34 -13.27 -9.03
N SER A 22 5.44 -13.83 -8.55
CA SER A 22 5.48 -15.09 -7.81
C SER A 22 4.99 -14.93 -6.38
N LEU A 23 5.25 -13.80 -5.72
CA LEU A 23 4.70 -13.46 -4.41
C LEU A 23 3.17 -13.21 -4.49
N ALA A 24 2.70 -12.47 -5.50
CA ALA A 24 1.28 -12.29 -5.77
C ALA A 24 0.58 -13.63 -6.13
N ALA A 25 1.26 -14.52 -6.87
CA ALA A 25 0.76 -15.86 -7.16
C ALA A 25 0.84 -16.83 -5.96
N ALA A 26 1.62 -16.51 -4.93
CA ALA A 26 1.73 -17.26 -3.68
C ALA A 26 0.61 -16.90 -2.70
N ARG A 27 0.32 -15.61 -2.51
CA ARG A 27 -0.83 -15.15 -1.70
C ARG A 27 -2.15 -15.82 -2.13
N LYS A 28 -2.34 -16.03 -3.44
CA LYS A 28 -3.49 -16.71 -4.08
C LYS A 28 -3.52 -18.25 -3.91
N LEU A 29 -2.69 -18.81 -3.03
CA LEU A 29 -2.60 -20.24 -2.73
C LEU A 29 -2.76 -20.58 -1.24
N ALA A 30 -2.91 -19.60 -0.34
CA ALA A 30 -3.03 -19.86 1.10
C ALA A 30 -4.18 -20.84 1.42
N GLY A 31 -5.35 -20.62 0.83
CA GLY A 31 -6.52 -21.50 0.96
C GLY A 31 -6.45 -22.86 0.24
N ARG A 32 -5.28 -23.30 -0.24
CA ARG A 32 -5.13 -24.57 -0.98
C ARG A 32 -4.35 -25.65 -0.24
N TRP A 33 -3.92 -25.41 0.99
CA TRP A 33 -3.28 -26.43 1.80
C TRP A 33 -4.32 -27.44 2.34
N ARG A 34 -4.14 -28.73 2.04
CA ARG A 34 -4.88 -29.82 2.69
C ARG A 34 -4.28 -30.20 4.05
N GLU A 35 -2.99 -29.95 4.20
CA GLU A 35 -2.20 -30.25 5.40
C GLU A 35 -1.00 -29.29 5.41
N THR A 36 -0.64 -28.80 6.60
CA THR A 36 0.63 -28.12 6.90
C THR A 36 1.21 -28.62 8.22
N GLY A 37 2.50 -28.41 8.43
CA GLY A 37 3.16 -28.66 9.71
C GLY A 37 4.53 -27.98 9.82
N THR A 38 4.96 -27.76 11.05
CA THR A 38 6.33 -27.31 11.38
C THR A 38 6.92 -28.15 12.52
N ALA A 39 8.21 -28.47 12.43
CA ALA A 39 8.97 -29.20 13.44
C ALA A 39 10.47 -28.91 13.28
N GLY A 40 11.12 -28.42 14.33
CA GLY A 40 12.54 -28.05 14.30
C GLY A 40 12.84 -26.99 13.23
N ASN A 41 13.71 -27.32 12.28
CA ASN A 41 14.09 -26.47 11.16
C ASN A 41 13.19 -26.60 9.91
N ALA A 42 12.12 -27.41 9.97
CA ALA A 42 11.35 -27.81 8.80
C ALA A 42 9.92 -27.25 8.81
N VAL A 43 9.48 -26.73 7.66
CA VAL A 43 8.08 -26.41 7.37
C VAL A 43 7.63 -27.21 6.15
N TRP A 44 6.49 -27.89 6.19
CA TRP A 44 5.98 -28.68 5.06
C TRP A 44 4.46 -28.52 4.87
N GLY A 45 3.97 -28.91 3.70
CA GLY A 45 2.54 -28.99 3.43
C GLY A 45 2.16 -29.67 2.12
N LEU A 46 0.87 -29.93 1.95
CA LEU A 46 0.25 -30.55 0.78
C LEU A 46 -0.70 -29.56 0.08
N CYS A 47 -0.21 -28.85 -0.96
CA CYS A 47 -1.01 -27.87 -1.70
C CYS A 47 -1.82 -28.52 -2.82
N GLN A 48 -3.13 -28.28 -2.88
CA GLN A 48 -3.99 -28.75 -3.97
C GLN A 48 -3.69 -28.00 -5.29
N GLY A 49 -3.05 -28.72 -6.22
CA GLY A 49 -2.82 -28.26 -7.58
C GLY A 49 -4.02 -28.47 -8.51
N SER A 50 -3.79 -28.38 -9.82
CA SER A 50 -4.78 -28.73 -10.86
C SER A 50 -4.84 -30.23 -11.19
N GLY A 51 -4.01 -31.06 -10.53
CA GLY A 51 -3.99 -32.52 -10.69
C GLY A 51 -4.54 -33.24 -9.45
N ALA A 52 -4.83 -34.54 -9.60
CA ALA A 52 -5.45 -35.36 -8.56
C ALA A 52 -4.56 -35.60 -7.32
N LYS A 53 -3.23 -35.48 -7.44
CA LYS A 53 -2.29 -35.54 -6.31
C LYS A 53 -1.86 -34.12 -5.88
N PRO A 54 -1.97 -33.76 -4.59
CA PRO A 54 -1.42 -32.52 -4.06
C PRO A 54 0.08 -32.40 -4.30
N TYR A 55 0.57 -31.16 -4.41
CA TYR A 55 1.99 -30.87 -4.42
C TYR A 55 2.53 -30.85 -2.99
N GLN A 56 3.45 -31.77 -2.71
CA GLN A 56 4.30 -31.72 -1.52
C GLN A 56 5.19 -30.49 -1.63
N ALA A 57 5.19 -29.63 -0.61
CA ALA A 57 6.13 -28.53 -0.44
C ALA A 57 6.88 -28.72 0.89
N ILE A 58 8.17 -28.43 0.89
CA ILE A 58 9.06 -28.50 2.05
C ILE A 58 10.00 -27.30 1.99
N VAL A 59 10.22 -26.67 3.14
CA VAL A 59 11.22 -25.63 3.37
C VAL A 59 12.12 -26.06 4.52
N ASP A 60 13.42 -25.98 4.28
CA ASP A 60 14.46 -26.06 5.30
C ASP A 60 14.90 -24.64 5.67
N LEU A 61 14.73 -24.29 6.95
CA LEU A 61 14.96 -22.96 7.49
C LEU A 61 16.44 -22.68 7.84
N ASP A 62 17.33 -23.67 7.84
CA ASP A 62 18.76 -23.49 8.19
C ASP A 62 19.62 -22.92 7.06
N GLY A 63 19.06 -22.82 5.86
CA GLY A 63 19.71 -22.31 4.68
C GLY A 63 18.70 -22.24 3.55
N PRO A 64 17.73 -21.30 3.62
CA PRO A 64 16.43 -21.31 2.96
C PRO A 64 16.37 -22.13 1.67
N ALA A 65 16.09 -23.43 1.83
CA ALA A 65 16.12 -24.40 0.75
C ALA A 65 14.74 -25.01 0.53
N TYR A 66 14.38 -25.25 -0.73
CA TYR A 66 13.02 -25.53 -1.14
C TYR A 66 12.92 -26.79 -2.00
N LYS A 67 12.05 -27.72 -1.61
CA LYS A 67 11.59 -28.82 -2.48
C LYS A 67 10.08 -28.69 -2.66
N CYS A 68 9.62 -28.68 -3.90
CA CYS A 68 8.21 -28.80 -4.21
C CYS A 68 8.00 -29.75 -5.40
N SER A 69 7.02 -30.65 -5.32
CA SER A 69 6.71 -31.59 -6.42
C SER A 69 5.90 -30.97 -7.57
N CYS A 70 5.69 -29.65 -7.56
CA CYS A 70 5.03 -28.93 -8.65
C CYS A 70 5.95 -28.77 -9.88
N PRO A 71 5.40 -28.69 -11.11
CA PRO A 71 6.18 -28.49 -12.33
C PRO A 71 6.71 -27.05 -12.52
N SER A 72 6.67 -26.22 -11.47
CA SER A 72 7.18 -24.85 -11.54
C SER A 72 8.70 -24.85 -11.64
N ARG A 73 9.22 -23.98 -12.51
CA ARG A 73 10.65 -23.69 -12.60
C ARG A 73 11.05 -22.43 -11.83
N LYS A 74 10.28 -21.97 -10.82
CA LYS A 74 10.69 -20.88 -9.91
C LYS A 74 10.98 -21.45 -8.52
N PHE A 75 12.07 -21.06 -7.86
CA PHE A 75 12.50 -21.56 -6.55
C PHE A 75 13.05 -20.41 -5.68
N PRO A 76 12.38 -20.04 -4.56
CA PRO A 76 11.16 -20.65 -4.01
C PRO A 76 9.96 -20.52 -4.94
N CYS A 77 9.23 -21.61 -5.15
CA CYS A 77 8.06 -21.60 -6.01
C CYS A 77 6.89 -20.92 -5.30
N LYS A 78 5.85 -20.53 -6.04
CA LYS A 78 4.63 -19.95 -5.44
C LYS A 78 3.99 -20.81 -4.33
N HIS A 79 4.19 -22.14 -4.33
CA HIS A 79 3.76 -23.01 -3.22
C HIS A 79 4.71 -22.95 -2.02
N ALA A 80 6.04 -22.87 -2.21
CA ALA A 80 7.00 -22.70 -1.12
C ALA A 80 6.87 -21.31 -0.46
N LEU A 81 6.66 -20.26 -1.27
CA LEU A 81 6.32 -18.93 -0.77
C LEU A 81 4.98 -18.91 -0.04
N SER A 82 3.95 -19.56 -0.59
CA SER A 82 2.63 -19.67 0.09
C SER A 82 2.78 -20.34 1.46
N LEU A 83 3.57 -21.41 1.55
CA LEU A 83 3.84 -22.12 2.79
C LEU A 83 4.56 -21.24 3.82
N LEU A 84 5.54 -20.45 3.37
CA LEU A 84 6.23 -19.47 4.22
C LEU A 84 5.31 -18.34 4.69
N LEU A 85 4.38 -17.86 3.85
CA LEU A 85 3.38 -16.86 4.25
C LEU A 85 2.36 -17.45 5.26
N THR A 86 1.91 -18.69 5.03
CA THR A 86 1.06 -19.45 5.96
C THR A 86 1.78 -19.73 7.30
N TRP A 87 3.12 -19.85 7.30
CA TRP A 87 3.91 -19.94 8.53
C TRP A 87 4.14 -18.57 9.21
N SER A 88 4.42 -17.49 8.45
CA SER A 88 4.50 -16.09 8.94
C SER A 88 3.26 -15.70 9.73
N GLY A 89 2.07 -15.97 9.18
CA GLY A 89 0.78 -15.71 9.82
C GLY A 89 0.40 -16.68 10.95
N GLY A 90 1.29 -17.59 11.38
CA GLY A 90 1.03 -18.55 12.45
C GLY A 90 0.10 -19.72 12.09
N GLN A 91 -0.39 -19.80 10.85
CA GLN A 91 -1.40 -20.77 10.38
C GLN A 91 -0.83 -22.18 10.11
N THR A 92 0.31 -22.54 10.71
CA THR A 92 0.98 -23.83 10.50
C THR A 92 1.20 -24.53 11.84
N PRO A 93 0.54 -25.68 12.09
CA PRO A 93 0.57 -26.32 13.40
C PRO A 93 1.94 -26.96 13.68
N VAL A 94 2.43 -26.78 14.91
CA VAL A 94 3.62 -27.47 15.40
C VAL A 94 3.33 -28.97 15.54
N ARG A 95 4.25 -29.82 15.07
CA ARG A 95 4.21 -31.28 15.20
C ARG A 95 5.48 -31.78 15.89
N GLU A 96 5.44 -33.00 16.44
CA GLU A 96 6.60 -33.61 17.10
C GLU A 96 7.72 -33.99 16.11
N ALA A 97 7.36 -34.30 14.86
CA ALA A 97 8.29 -34.68 13.79
C ALA A 97 7.80 -34.18 12.41
N PRO A 98 8.71 -33.99 11.44
CA PRO A 98 8.35 -33.79 10.03
C PRO A 98 7.65 -35.01 9.43
N ALA A 99 6.69 -34.79 8.54
CA ALA A 99 6.08 -35.86 7.74
C ALA A 99 7.13 -36.58 6.87
N ASP A 100 6.93 -37.87 6.59
CA ASP A 100 7.92 -38.78 5.97
C ASP A 100 8.62 -38.18 4.73
N PHE A 101 7.87 -37.55 3.82
CA PHE A 101 8.39 -36.98 2.57
C PHE A 101 9.30 -35.74 2.78
N ALA A 102 9.15 -35.07 3.92
CA ALA A 102 10.01 -34.00 4.40
C ALA A 102 11.22 -34.58 5.14
N ALA A 103 11.01 -35.51 6.07
CA ALA A 103 12.07 -36.20 6.82
C ALA A 103 13.09 -36.90 5.90
N GLU A 104 12.63 -37.65 4.90
CA GLU A 104 13.45 -38.30 3.87
C GLU A 104 14.34 -37.28 3.12
N TRP A 105 13.78 -36.12 2.77
CA TRP A 105 14.51 -35.09 2.04
C TRP A 105 15.52 -34.34 2.90
N LEU A 106 15.19 -34.06 4.16
CA LEU A 106 16.08 -33.43 5.13
C LEU A 106 17.25 -34.36 5.48
N ALA A 107 16.99 -35.65 5.70
CA ALA A 107 18.03 -36.66 5.85
C ALA A 107 18.93 -36.74 4.59
N GLY A 108 18.32 -36.71 3.40
CA GLY A 108 19.03 -36.65 2.12
C GLY A 108 19.82 -35.34 1.87
N ARG A 109 19.46 -34.24 2.54
CA ARG A 109 20.23 -32.98 2.57
C ARG A 109 21.40 -33.09 3.54
N ALA A 110 21.16 -33.51 4.79
CA ALA A 110 22.19 -33.70 5.79
C ALA A 110 23.29 -34.66 5.31
N ALA A 111 22.91 -35.78 4.68
CA ALA A 111 23.85 -36.74 4.09
C ALA A 111 24.66 -36.17 2.90
N LYS A 112 24.15 -35.14 2.21
CA LYS A 112 24.90 -34.41 1.16
C LYS A 112 25.81 -33.33 1.73
N ALA A 113 25.38 -32.63 2.78
CA ALA A 113 26.18 -31.62 3.46
C ALA A 113 27.38 -32.25 4.22
N ALA A 114 27.18 -33.44 4.78
CA ALA A 114 28.25 -34.23 5.42
C ALA A 114 29.14 -34.99 4.42
N ALA A 115 28.79 -35.04 3.13
CA ALA A 115 29.63 -35.67 2.12
C ALA A 115 30.72 -34.69 1.64
N PRO A 116 32.01 -35.08 1.63
CA PRO A 116 33.06 -34.19 1.15
C PRO A 116 32.81 -33.82 -0.33
N PRO A 117 33.05 -32.55 -0.72
CA PRO A 117 32.73 -32.07 -2.06
C PRO A 117 33.47 -32.90 -3.11
N LYS A 118 32.72 -33.49 -4.04
CA LYS A 118 33.29 -34.23 -5.18
C LYS A 118 33.95 -33.24 -6.14
N ALA A 119 35.22 -32.93 -5.88
CA ALA A 119 36.07 -32.16 -6.76
C ALA A 119 36.02 -32.77 -8.18
N LYS A 120 35.38 -32.05 -9.11
CA LYS A 120 35.64 -32.26 -10.52
C LYS A 120 37.02 -31.70 -10.76
N ALA A 121 37.94 -32.48 -11.31
CA ALA A 121 39.27 -31.98 -11.65
C ALA A 121 39.14 -30.90 -12.74
N ALA A 122 39.12 -29.63 -12.33
CA ALA A 122 39.25 -28.52 -13.26
C ALA A 122 40.62 -28.61 -13.93
N SER A 123 40.64 -28.79 -15.25
CA SER A 123 41.88 -28.71 -16.01
C SER A 123 42.38 -27.28 -15.94
N THR A 124 43.49 -27.08 -15.21
CA THR A 124 44.17 -25.78 -15.16
C THR A 124 44.48 -25.36 -16.60
N PRO A 125 43.99 -24.19 -17.08
CA PRO A 125 44.24 -23.76 -18.45
C PRO A 125 45.75 -23.67 -18.72
N SER A 126 46.20 -24.22 -19.84
CA SER A 126 47.63 -24.16 -20.18
C SER A 126 48.12 -22.72 -20.26
N GLN A 127 49.38 -22.45 -19.93
CA GLN A 127 49.93 -21.09 -20.01
C GLN A 127 49.76 -20.48 -21.42
N ALA A 128 49.87 -21.29 -22.48
CA ALA A 128 49.59 -20.87 -23.85
C ALA A 128 48.12 -20.45 -24.06
N THR A 129 47.16 -21.09 -23.40
CA THR A 129 45.74 -20.69 -23.41
C THR A 129 45.51 -19.37 -22.67
N VAL A 130 46.18 -19.17 -21.53
CA VAL A 130 46.12 -17.93 -20.74
C VAL A 130 46.70 -16.76 -21.54
N GLU A 131 47.85 -16.96 -22.18
CA GLU A 131 48.52 -15.92 -22.97
C GLU A 131 47.78 -15.63 -24.29
N GLN A 132 47.21 -16.65 -24.95
CA GLN A 132 46.35 -16.42 -26.13
C GLN A 132 45.11 -15.60 -25.77
N ARG A 133 44.50 -15.82 -24.59
CA ARG A 133 43.43 -14.94 -24.09
C ARG A 133 43.97 -13.53 -23.84
N ARG A 134 45.12 -13.38 -23.17
CA ARG A 134 45.73 -12.07 -22.89
C ARG A 134 45.95 -11.26 -24.17
N ALA A 135 46.49 -11.88 -25.22
CA ALA A 135 46.70 -11.26 -26.52
C ALA A 135 45.40 -10.81 -27.19
N ARG A 136 44.35 -11.65 -27.18
CA ARG A 136 43.02 -11.30 -27.73
C ARG A 136 42.39 -10.11 -27.00
N VAL A 137 42.44 -10.11 -25.67
CA VAL A 137 41.94 -9.00 -24.85
C VAL A 137 42.72 -7.72 -25.16
N ALA A 138 44.06 -7.77 -25.19
CA ALA A 138 44.89 -6.59 -25.46
C ALA A 138 44.63 -5.99 -26.86
N ALA A 139 44.38 -6.83 -27.87
CA ALA A 139 43.99 -6.39 -29.21
C ALA A 139 42.64 -5.68 -29.19
N GLY A 140 41.60 -6.31 -28.62
CA GLY A 140 40.26 -5.71 -28.52
C GLY A 140 40.24 -4.40 -27.72
N LEU A 141 40.97 -4.32 -26.61
CA LEU A 141 41.11 -3.09 -25.84
C LEU A 141 41.82 -1.97 -26.62
N THR A 142 42.66 -2.31 -27.59
CA THR A 142 43.30 -1.33 -28.49
C THR A 142 42.32 -0.84 -29.56
N GLU A 143 41.47 -1.71 -30.12
CA GLU A 143 40.36 -1.29 -30.99
C GLU A 143 39.35 -0.41 -30.23
N LEU A 144 39.06 -0.73 -28.97
CA LEU A 144 38.17 0.05 -28.11
C LEU A 144 38.73 1.45 -27.83
N GLU A 145 40.04 1.59 -27.57
CA GLU A 145 40.68 2.90 -27.37
C GLU A 145 40.52 3.78 -28.61
N VAL A 146 40.77 3.24 -29.80
CA VAL A 146 40.60 3.96 -31.07
C VAL A 146 39.15 4.36 -31.31
N TRP A 147 38.18 3.51 -30.97
CA TRP A 147 36.76 3.84 -31.06
C TRP A 147 36.37 4.95 -30.08
N LEU A 148 36.79 4.85 -28.82
CA LEU A 148 36.52 5.85 -27.77
C LEU A 148 37.14 7.21 -28.09
N THR A 149 38.40 7.27 -28.54
CA THR A 149 39.05 8.53 -28.92
C THR A 149 38.40 9.13 -30.16
N ASP A 150 37.98 8.34 -31.14
CA ASP A 150 37.24 8.86 -32.30
C ASP A 150 35.87 9.44 -31.91
N GLN A 151 35.14 8.80 -30.97
CA GLN A 151 33.86 9.36 -30.49
C GLN A 151 34.06 10.73 -29.82
N ILE A 152 35.11 10.86 -29.00
CA ILE A 152 35.44 12.11 -28.30
C ILE A 152 36.02 13.18 -29.26
N ARG A 153 36.74 12.77 -30.31
CA ARG A 153 37.29 13.66 -31.33
C ARG A 153 36.20 14.23 -32.22
N THR A 154 35.29 13.37 -32.69
CA THR A 154 34.14 13.70 -33.54
C THR A 154 33.04 14.44 -32.78
N GLY A 155 32.91 14.18 -31.46
CA GLY A 155 32.02 14.86 -30.53
C GLY A 155 30.68 14.16 -30.36
N LEU A 156 30.27 13.93 -29.10
CA LEU A 156 29.13 13.08 -28.71
C LEU A 156 27.78 13.52 -29.31
N ALA A 157 27.66 14.77 -29.75
CA ALA A 157 26.47 15.27 -30.46
C ALA A 157 26.36 14.76 -31.91
N GLN A 158 27.48 14.38 -32.54
CA GLN A 158 27.59 14.01 -33.96
C GLN A 158 27.89 12.52 -34.19
N THR A 159 28.30 11.79 -33.13
CA THR A 159 28.53 10.34 -33.16
C THR A 159 27.24 9.55 -33.33
N ASP A 160 27.28 8.45 -34.09
CA ASP A 160 26.17 7.49 -34.12
C ASP A 160 26.01 6.83 -32.73
N ARG A 161 24.83 7.00 -32.14
CA ARG A 161 24.44 6.45 -30.83
C ARG A 161 23.38 5.36 -30.96
N SER A 162 23.16 4.83 -32.16
CA SER A 162 22.22 3.73 -32.43
C SER A 162 22.62 2.44 -31.71
N TYR A 163 21.64 1.60 -31.39
CA TYR A 163 21.88 0.29 -30.80
C TYR A 163 22.83 -0.57 -31.66
N ALA A 164 22.73 -0.45 -32.99
CA ALA A 164 23.58 -1.16 -33.94
C ALA A 164 25.07 -0.73 -33.84
N ALA A 165 25.35 0.57 -33.65
CA ALA A 165 26.72 1.07 -33.48
C ALA A 165 27.36 0.52 -32.19
N TYR A 166 26.64 0.55 -31.06
CA TYR A 166 27.12 -0.01 -29.80
C TYR A 166 27.25 -1.54 -29.83
N GLU A 167 26.31 -2.25 -30.46
CA GLU A 167 26.40 -3.71 -30.61
C GLU A 167 27.59 -4.12 -31.48
N ALA A 168 27.92 -3.36 -32.53
CA ALA A 168 29.06 -3.64 -33.41
C ALA A 168 30.42 -3.57 -32.69
N ILE A 169 30.58 -2.71 -31.68
CA ILE A 169 31.77 -2.67 -30.82
C ILE A 169 31.66 -3.68 -29.65
N ALA A 170 30.46 -3.89 -29.08
CA ALA A 170 30.24 -4.89 -28.03
C ALA A 170 30.52 -6.33 -28.51
N ALA A 171 30.13 -6.68 -29.74
CA ALA A 171 30.42 -7.99 -30.35
C ALA A 171 31.94 -8.24 -30.43
N ARG A 172 32.73 -7.25 -30.89
CA ARG A 172 34.20 -7.32 -30.89
C ARG A 172 34.77 -7.54 -29.50
N MET A 173 34.17 -6.95 -28.46
CA MET A 173 34.59 -7.17 -27.07
C MET A 173 34.27 -8.59 -26.58
N VAL A 174 33.22 -9.25 -27.10
CA VAL A 174 32.97 -10.68 -26.85
C VAL A 174 34.04 -11.54 -27.53
N ASP A 175 34.35 -11.28 -28.80
CA ASP A 175 35.38 -12.02 -29.57
C ASP A 175 36.78 -11.86 -28.96
N ALA A 176 37.12 -10.64 -28.50
CA ALA A 176 38.32 -10.32 -27.75
C ALA A 176 38.37 -10.95 -26.34
N GLN A 177 37.27 -11.54 -25.87
CA GLN A 177 37.12 -12.15 -24.54
C GLN A 177 37.14 -11.15 -23.37
N ALA A 178 36.57 -9.95 -23.58
CA ALA A 178 36.32 -8.91 -22.60
C ALA A 178 34.79 -8.72 -22.33
N PRO A 179 34.07 -9.75 -21.84
CA PRO A 179 32.60 -9.77 -21.84
C PRO A 179 31.96 -8.69 -20.94
N ARG A 180 32.64 -8.27 -19.86
CA ARG A 180 32.13 -7.22 -18.96
C ARG A 180 32.14 -5.83 -19.61
N ILE A 181 33.00 -5.62 -20.60
CA ILE A 181 33.01 -4.40 -21.41
C ILE A 181 31.92 -4.45 -22.48
N ALA A 182 31.70 -5.61 -23.12
CA ALA A 182 30.55 -5.81 -24.01
C ALA A 182 29.21 -5.52 -23.30
N GLU A 183 29.06 -6.02 -22.07
CA GLU A 183 27.92 -5.75 -21.18
C GLU A 183 27.79 -4.25 -20.83
N ALA A 184 28.90 -3.57 -20.55
CA ALA A 184 28.89 -2.12 -20.30
C ALA A 184 28.42 -1.33 -21.53
N LEU A 185 28.95 -1.65 -22.72
CA LEU A 185 28.59 -1.00 -23.99
C LEU A 185 27.12 -1.22 -24.36
N ARG A 186 26.57 -2.43 -24.18
CA ARG A 186 25.17 -2.76 -24.47
C ARG A 186 24.14 -2.00 -23.62
N ARG A 187 24.51 -1.53 -22.42
CA ARG A 187 23.61 -0.70 -21.59
C ARG A 187 23.55 0.77 -22.01
N LEU A 188 24.52 1.27 -22.76
CA LEU A 188 24.60 2.69 -23.14
C LEU A 188 23.46 3.17 -24.06
N PRO A 189 23.01 2.45 -25.11
CA PRO A 189 21.89 2.89 -25.95
C PRO A 189 20.63 3.20 -25.15
N THR A 190 20.23 2.29 -24.25
CA THR A 190 19.04 2.45 -23.42
C THR A 190 19.19 3.63 -22.47
N ALA A 191 20.31 3.72 -21.76
CA ALA A 191 20.59 4.80 -20.82
C ALA A 191 20.60 6.18 -21.50
N VAL A 192 21.11 6.28 -22.74
CA VAL A 192 21.13 7.52 -23.53
C VAL A 192 19.73 7.96 -23.95
N VAL A 193 18.79 7.03 -24.12
CA VAL A 193 17.39 7.32 -24.48
C VAL A 193 16.55 7.68 -23.24
N THR A 194 16.86 7.10 -22.06
CA THR A 194 16.08 7.32 -20.83
C THR A 194 16.56 8.48 -19.95
N THR A 195 17.73 9.06 -20.22
CA THR A 195 18.38 10.02 -19.31
C THR A 195 18.57 11.39 -19.97
N GLU A 196 18.02 12.45 -19.37
CA GLU A 196 18.14 13.82 -19.91
C GLU A 196 19.61 14.25 -20.06
N HIS A 197 20.44 13.95 -19.07
CA HIS A 197 21.87 14.30 -19.04
C HIS A 197 22.77 13.18 -19.60
N TRP A 198 22.30 12.47 -20.62
CA TRP A 198 23.06 11.45 -21.36
C TRP A 198 24.49 11.83 -21.79
N PRO A 199 24.87 13.11 -22.06
CA PRO A 199 26.25 13.41 -22.45
C PRO A 199 27.24 13.25 -21.31
N GLU A 200 26.82 13.53 -20.07
CA GLU A 200 27.65 13.31 -18.89
C GLU A 200 27.80 11.82 -18.61
N LEU A 201 26.70 11.06 -18.72
CA LEU A 201 26.68 9.61 -18.59
C LEU A 201 27.66 8.96 -19.56
N LEU A 202 27.61 9.32 -20.85
CA LEU A 202 28.56 8.79 -21.85
C LEU A 202 30.00 9.20 -21.55
N LEU A 203 30.27 10.45 -21.15
CA LEU A 203 31.64 10.86 -20.84
C LEU A 203 32.22 10.10 -19.64
N ARG A 204 31.42 9.89 -18.58
CA ARG A 204 31.83 9.10 -17.39
C ARG A 204 32.08 7.63 -17.74
N GLU A 205 31.24 7.01 -18.57
CA GLU A 205 31.45 5.61 -18.97
C GLU A 205 32.62 5.46 -19.95
N TYR A 206 32.78 6.36 -20.91
CA TYR A 206 33.91 6.35 -21.86
C TYR A 206 35.25 6.59 -21.14
N SER A 207 35.32 7.53 -20.20
CA SER A 207 36.54 7.79 -19.42
C SER A 207 36.90 6.62 -18.50
N ARG A 208 35.90 5.95 -17.90
CA ARG A 208 36.07 4.74 -17.09
C ARG A 208 36.53 3.53 -17.91
N LEU A 209 35.99 3.35 -19.12
CA LEU A 209 36.45 2.31 -20.05
C LEU A 209 37.87 2.60 -20.54
N HIS A 210 38.20 3.86 -20.87
CA HIS A 210 39.55 4.27 -21.24
C HIS A 210 40.56 4.00 -20.11
N LEU A 211 40.21 4.33 -18.86
CA LEU A 211 41.02 4.02 -17.69
C LEU A 211 41.30 2.51 -17.56
N LEU A 212 40.31 1.65 -17.88
CA LEU A 212 40.47 0.19 -17.86
C LEU A 212 41.42 -0.30 -18.96
N VAL A 213 41.40 0.29 -20.15
CA VAL A 213 42.37 0.00 -21.22
C VAL A 213 43.80 0.33 -20.77
N LEU A 214 44.01 1.51 -20.18
CA LEU A 214 45.33 1.93 -19.69
C LEU A 214 45.87 1.01 -18.59
N ALA A 215 44.99 0.58 -17.67
CA ALA A 215 45.35 -0.33 -16.60
C ALA A 215 45.68 -1.74 -17.13
N HIS A 216 44.91 -2.26 -18.09
CA HIS A 216 45.23 -3.55 -18.74
C HIS A 216 46.55 -3.49 -19.53
N ARG A 217 46.79 -2.38 -20.25
CA ARG A 217 48.06 -2.13 -20.95
C ARG A 217 49.28 -2.13 -20.03
N ARG A 218 49.10 -1.85 -18.72
CA ARG A 218 50.16 -1.83 -17.70
C ARG A 218 50.02 -2.95 -16.65
N ILE A 219 49.22 -3.98 -16.91
CA ILE A 219 48.73 -4.94 -15.89
C ILE A 219 49.83 -5.65 -15.09
N ASP A 220 50.99 -5.93 -15.69
CA ASP A 220 52.12 -6.57 -14.98
C ASP A 220 52.83 -5.61 -14.01
N ALA A 221 52.73 -4.30 -14.22
CA ALA A 221 53.29 -3.28 -13.33
C ALA A 221 52.34 -2.89 -12.17
N LEU A 222 51.09 -3.35 -12.19
CA LEU A 222 50.12 -3.10 -11.12
C LEU A 222 50.35 -4.07 -9.94
N PRO A 223 50.12 -3.64 -8.67
CA PRO A 223 50.07 -4.55 -7.52
C PRO A 223 49.02 -5.66 -7.71
N GLU A 224 49.25 -6.87 -7.20
CA GLU A 224 48.36 -8.02 -7.47
C GLU A 224 46.87 -7.78 -7.11
N PRO A 225 46.50 -7.10 -6.00
CA PRO A 225 45.10 -6.80 -5.72
C PRO A 225 44.44 -5.94 -6.81
N LEU A 226 45.14 -4.92 -7.31
CA LEU A 226 44.68 -4.07 -8.41
C LEU A 226 44.69 -4.82 -9.75
N ARG A 227 45.69 -5.69 -9.96
CA ARG A 227 45.79 -6.59 -11.12
C ARG A 227 44.59 -7.55 -11.20
N ALA A 228 44.16 -8.09 -10.06
CA ALA A 228 42.97 -8.92 -9.93
C ALA A 228 41.69 -8.11 -10.18
N GLY A 229 41.57 -6.89 -9.64
CA GLY A 229 40.47 -5.97 -9.93
C GLY A 229 40.33 -5.68 -11.44
N VAL A 230 41.41 -5.29 -12.11
CA VAL A 230 41.43 -5.06 -13.58
C VAL A 230 41.00 -6.31 -14.35
N ARG A 231 41.47 -7.51 -13.96
CA ARG A 231 41.02 -8.78 -14.54
C ARG A 231 39.50 -8.97 -14.36
N THR A 232 38.95 -8.68 -13.19
CA THR A 232 37.51 -8.79 -12.91
C THR A 232 36.68 -7.79 -13.73
N HIS A 233 37.11 -6.53 -13.86
CA HIS A 233 36.39 -5.50 -14.62
C HIS A 233 36.43 -5.71 -16.13
N VAL A 234 37.48 -6.32 -16.67
CA VAL A 234 37.52 -6.78 -18.07
C VAL A 234 36.65 -8.04 -18.29
N GLY A 235 36.54 -8.91 -17.28
CA GLY A 235 35.75 -10.14 -17.33
C GLY A 235 36.56 -11.42 -17.50
N TYR A 236 37.80 -11.47 -17.01
CA TYR A 236 38.52 -12.72 -16.83
C TYR A 236 37.78 -13.60 -15.80
N PRO A 237 37.59 -14.90 -16.05
CA PRO A 237 36.89 -15.78 -15.12
C PRO A 237 37.78 -16.24 -13.96
N THR A 238 37.29 -16.06 -12.74
CA THR A 238 37.81 -16.67 -11.51
C THR A 238 36.92 -17.88 -11.16
N SER A 239 37.50 -19.07 -10.94
CA SER A 239 36.70 -20.26 -10.62
C SER A 239 36.29 -20.27 -9.14
N ALA A 240 35.15 -20.87 -8.81
CA ALA A 240 34.72 -21.03 -7.42
C ALA A 240 35.77 -21.78 -6.59
N GLU A 241 36.38 -22.84 -7.15
CA GLU A 241 37.46 -23.59 -6.54
C GLU A 241 38.69 -22.73 -6.22
N SER A 242 39.05 -21.76 -7.09
CA SER A 242 40.14 -20.82 -6.79
C SER A 242 39.79 -19.82 -5.69
N VAL A 243 38.52 -19.39 -5.58
CA VAL A 243 38.07 -18.52 -4.48
C VAL A 243 38.05 -19.29 -3.15
N LEU A 244 37.55 -20.54 -3.15
CA LEU A 244 37.53 -21.39 -1.95
C LEU A 244 38.92 -21.85 -1.49
N ALA A 245 39.97 -21.63 -2.29
CA ALA A 245 41.37 -21.82 -1.91
C ALA A 245 42.02 -20.55 -1.30
N GLU A 246 41.38 -19.38 -1.40
CA GLU A 246 41.82 -18.16 -0.70
C GLU A 246 41.58 -18.27 0.81
N PRO A 247 42.34 -17.56 1.67
CA PRO A 247 42.16 -17.60 3.11
C PRO A 247 40.74 -17.25 3.57
N ALA A 248 40.13 -18.16 4.33
CA ALA A 248 38.81 -18.00 4.90
C ALA A 248 38.78 -16.88 5.95
N VAL A 249 37.70 -16.09 5.96
CA VAL A 249 37.37 -15.17 7.05
C VAL A 249 36.16 -15.73 7.80
N ARG A 250 36.36 -16.22 9.03
CA ARG A 250 35.26 -16.64 9.90
C ARG A 250 34.76 -15.47 10.75
N ASP A 251 33.44 -15.30 10.80
CA ASP A 251 32.72 -14.40 11.71
C ASP A 251 31.26 -14.88 11.82
N ARG A 252 30.47 -14.26 12.69
CA ARG A 252 29.00 -14.29 12.61
C ARG A 252 28.55 -13.25 11.59
N TRP A 253 28.03 -13.68 10.45
CA TRP A 253 27.66 -12.81 9.34
C TRP A 253 26.20 -12.39 9.47
N LEU A 254 25.98 -11.11 9.75
CA LEU A 254 24.66 -10.49 9.78
C LEU A 254 24.13 -10.37 8.35
N VAL A 255 23.00 -11.00 8.04
CA VAL A 255 22.29 -10.77 6.77
C VAL A 255 21.50 -9.47 6.89
N LEU A 256 22.03 -8.39 6.32
CA LEU A 256 21.45 -7.05 6.46
C LEU A 256 20.39 -6.77 5.39
N GLY A 257 20.55 -7.28 4.17
CA GLY A 257 19.60 -7.04 3.08
C GLY A 257 19.81 -7.96 1.87
N MET A 258 18.78 -8.06 1.03
CA MET A 258 18.76 -8.94 -0.15
C MET A 258 17.93 -8.29 -1.25
N ARG A 259 18.43 -8.27 -2.50
CA ARG A 259 17.68 -7.77 -3.67
C ARG A 259 17.88 -8.72 -4.86
N VAL A 260 16.83 -8.86 -5.68
CA VAL A 260 16.85 -9.63 -6.93
C VAL A 260 16.58 -8.68 -8.09
N SER A 261 17.43 -8.73 -9.14
CA SER A 261 17.22 -8.05 -10.41
C SER A 261 17.04 -9.05 -11.56
N GLU A 262 16.50 -8.60 -12.70
CA GLU A 262 16.41 -9.35 -13.96
C GLU A 262 16.97 -8.50 -15.12
N GLU A 263 17.93 -9.05 -15.86
CA GLU A 263 18.45 -8.50 -17.12
C GLU A 263 18.41 -9.62 -18.18
N GLU A 264 17.67 -9.46 -19.29
CA GLU A 264 17.59 -10.45 -20.39
C GLU A 264 17.28 -11.91 -19.95
N ARG A 265 16.40 -12.09 -18.96
CA ARG A 265 16.06 -13.38 -18.31
C ARG A 265 17.20 -13.98 -17.46
N LEU A 266 18.31 -13.27 -17.27
CA LEU A 266 19.30 -13.58 -16.24
C LEU A 266 18.90 -12.85 -14.95
N HIS A 267 18.43 -13.61 -13.97
CA HIS A 267 18.13 -13.07 -12.65
C HIS A 267 19.39 -13.09 -11.79
N THR A 268 19.64 -12.01 -11.05
CA THR A 268 20.79 -11.89 -10.16
C THR A 268 20.34 -11.56 -8.75
N ARG A 269 20.69 -12.41 -7.77
CA ARG A 269 20.47 -12.15 -6.34
C ARG A 269 21.74 -11.56 -5.75
N ARG A 270 21.59 -10.41 -5.10
CA ARG A 270 22.60 -9.74 -4.27
C ARG A 270 22.19 -9.89 -2.81
N THR A 271 23.10 -10.34 -1.96
CA THR A 271 22.89 -10.35 -0.50
C THR A 271 24.06 -9.67 0.19
N TRP A 272 23.76 -8.68 1.02
CA TRP A 272 24.74 -7.89 1.76
C TRP A 272 24.89 -8.45 3.17
N LEU A 273 26.14 -8.80 3.51
CA LEU A 273 26.53 -9.35 4.79
C LEU A 273 27.52 -8.42 5.50
N ARG A 274 27.45 -8.36 6.83
CA ARG A 274 28.49 -7.72 7.66
C ARG A 274 28.96 -8.68 8.76
N GLY A 275 30.27 -8.79 8.95
CA GLY A 275 30.84 -9.56 10.06
C GLY A 275 30.58 -8.86 11.40
N ARG A 276 29.98 -9.58 12.36
CA ARG A 276 29.59 -9.03 13.67
C ARG A 276 30.80 -8.70 14.55
N GLY A 277 31.86 -9.51 14.48
CA GLY A 277 33.09 -9.33 15.27
C GLY A 277 34.12 -8.41 14.61
N ASN A 278 34.19 -8.38 13.28
CA ASN A 278 35.22 -7.64 12.54
C ASN A 278 34.70 -6.44 11.71
N GLY A 279 33.38 -6.26 11.58
CA GLY A 279 32.77 -5.15 10.84
C GLY A 279 32.90 -5.21 9.32
N ARG A 280 33.56 -6.24 8.77
CA ARG A 280 33.88 -6.38 7.34
C ARG A 280 32.62 -6.63 6.52
N TRP A 281 32.55 -6.01 5.36
CA TRP A 281 31.49 -6.23 4.38
C TRP A 281 31.78 -7.42 3.47
N ALA A 282 30.73 -8.18 3.15
CA ALA A 282 30.73 -9.17 2.08
C ALA A 282 29.47 -9.02 1.20
N LEU A 283 29.62 -9.27 -0.09
CA LEU A 283 28.53 -9.31 -1.06
C LEU A 283 28.49 -10.69 -1.71
N LEU A 284 27.40 -11.42 -1.49
CA LEU A 284 27.10 -12.63 -2.25
C LEU A 284 26.37 -12.24 -3.54
N ILE A 285 26.81 -12.83 -4.66
CA ILE A 285 26.21 -12.61 -5.99
C ILE A 285 25.98 -13.96 -6.64
N GLU A 286 24.70 -14.32 -6.78
CA GLU A 286 24.23 -15.53 -7.46
C GLU A 286 23.48 -15.16 -8.74
N HIS A 287 23.55 -16.02 -9.74
CA HIS A 287 22.88 -15.83 -11.03
C HIS A 287 22.03 -17.05 -11.39
N SER A 288 20.87 -16.83 -12.01
CA SER A 288 19.99 -17.90 -12.47
C SER A 288 19.31 -17.52 -13.78
N PHE A 289 19.29 -18.43 -14.76
CA PHE A 289 18.82 -18.14 -16.12
C PHE A 289 17.41 -18.68 -16.39
N GLY A 290 16.59 -17.85 -17.03
CA GLY A 290 15.23 -18.15 -17.48
C GLY A 290 14.15 -18.04 -16.40
N THR A 291 14.56 -18.11 -15.13
CA THR A 291 13.72 -18.05 -13.91
C THR A 291 14.60 -17.77 -12.68
N PRO A 292 14.11 -17.13 -11.61
CA PRO A 292 14.95 -16.72 -10.48
C PRO A 292 15.17 -17.87 -9.47
N ASN A 293 15.91 -18.90 -9.90
CA ASN A 293 16.21 -20.10 -9.11
C ASN A 293 17.59 -20.00 -8.49
N PHE A 294 17.68 -19.41 -7.31
CA PHE A 294 18.95 -19.28 -6.61
C PHE A 294 19.23 -20.55 -5.81
N THR A 295 20.32 -21.23 -6.15
CA THR A 295 20.69 -22.53 -5.54
C THR A 295 21.54 -22.38 -4.28
N GLY A 296 21.97 -21.17 -3.94
CA GLY A 296 22.68 -20.88 -2.70
C GLY A 296 21.73 -20.77 -1.51
N GLU A 297 22.14 -21.36 -0.41
CA GLU A 297 21.35 -21.53 0.82
C GLU A 297 21.50 -20.32 1.74
N VAL A 298 21.14 -19.13 1.25
CA VAL A 298 21.37 -17.83 1.92
C VAL A 298 20.23 -17.55 2.93
N PRO A 299 20.53 -17.27 4.22
CA PRO A 299 19.50 -16.93 5.21
C PRO A 299 18.71 -15.66 4.87
N ALA A 300 17.52 -15.52 5.45
CA ALA A 300 16.70 -14.31 5.29
C ALA A 300 17.34 -13.11 6.02
N PRO A 301 17.13 -11.86 5.56
CA PRO A 301 17.56 -10.65 6.28
C PRO A 301 17.09 -10.63 7.74
N GLY A 302 17.87 -10.05 8.65
CA GLY A 302 17.60 -10.10 10.09
C GLY A 302 18.04 -11.39 10.79
N ASN A 303 18.72 -12.30 10.09
CA ASN A 303 19.39 -13.47 10.70
C ASN A 303 20.91 -13.32 10.63
N GLU A 304 21.64 -13.86 11.60
CA GLU A 304 23.09 -14.02 11.59
C GLU A 304 23.49 -15.50 11.55
N VAL A 305 24.70 -15.80 11.04
CA VAL A 305 25.20 -17.18 10.93
C VAL A 305 26.73 -17.23 11.13
N ASP A 306 27.21 -18.13 11.99
CA ASP A 306 28.65 -18.42 12.15
C ASP A 306 29.16 -19.23 10.94
N ALA A 307 29.99 -18.59 10.11
CA ALA A 307 30.49 -19.18 8.88
C ALA A 307 31.81 -18.57 8.42
N GLU A 308 32.51 -19.34 7.59
CA GLU A 308 33.64 -18.89 6.79
C GLU A 308 33.15 -18.24 5.50
N LEU A 309 33.76 -17.11 5.12
CA LEU A 309 33.63 -16.50 3.80
C LEU A 309 34.99 -16.41 3.12
N HIS A 310 35.06 -16.85 1.87
CA HIS A 310 36.22 -16.69 1.00
C HIS A 310 35.97 -15.55 0.01
N TYR A 311 36.94 -14.67 -0.17
CA TYR A 311 36.77 -13.44 -0.97
C TYR A 311 37.38 -13.59 -2.36
N TYR A 312 36.72 -13.02 -3.37
CA TYR A 312 37.31 -12.89 -4.70
C TYR A 312 38.52 -11.93 -4.63
N PRO A 313 39.70 -12.29 -5.16
CA PRO A 313 40.86 -11.41 -5.20
C PRO A 313 40.57 -10.09 -5.92
N GLY A 314 40.98 -8.98 -5.29
CA GLY A 314 40.75 -7.61 -5.77
C GLY A 314 41.31 -6.59 -4.78
N ALA A 315 41.43 -5.32 -5.20
CA ALA A 315 41.98 -4.25 -4.37
C ALA A 315 41.02 -3.77 -3.29
N ALA A 316 39.70 -3.81 -3.57
CA ALA A 316 38.62 -3.62 -2.61
C ALA A 316 37.76 -4.90 -2.57
N PRO A 317 38.23 -5.99 -1.93
CA PRO A 317 37.63 -7.32 -2.06
C PRO A 317 36.33 -7.44 -1.27
N LEU A 318 35.22 -7.18 -1.97
CA LEU A 318 33.85 -7.22 -1.43
C LEU A 318 33.07 -8.50 -1.81
N ARG A 319 33.23 -9.03 -3.03
CA ARG A 319 32.50 -10.24 -3.46
C ARG A 319 33.05 -11.47 -2.72
N ALA A 320 32.17 -12.32 -2.20
CA ALA A 320 32.54 -13.53 -1.47
C ALA A 320 31.77 -14.80 -1.91
N GLN A 321 32.21 -15.95 -1.38
CA GLN A 321 31.50 -17.24 -1.39
C GLN A 321 31.48 -17.85 0.02
N TRP A 322 30.46 -18.67 0.31
CA TRP A 322 30.38 -19.46 1.54
C TRP A 322 31.48 -20.54 1.56
N GLY A 323 32.24 -20.59 2.65
CA GLY A 323 33.04 -21.74 3.07
C GLY A 323 32.24 -22.62 4.04
N THR A 324 32.89 -23.13 5.09
CA THR A 324 32.24 -23.93 6.14
C THR A 324 31.21 -23.10 6.91
N ARG A 325 30.13 -23.75 7.37
CA ARG A 325 29.18 -23.18 8.36
C ARG A 325 29.32 -23.93 9.67
N HIS A 326 29.23 -23.21 10.78
CA HIS A 326 29.48 -23.75 12.12
C HIS A 326 28.26 -23.63 13.06
N GLY A 327 27.23 -22.89 12.65
CA GLY A 327 25.94 -22.81 13.32
C GLY A 327 24.79 -22.75 12.33
N VAL A 328 23.57 -22.90 12.84
CA VAL A 328 22.35 -22.57 12.09
C VAL A 328 22.13 -21.04 12.11
N PRO A 329 21.28 -20.48 11.23
CA PRO A 329 20.92 -19.07 11.29
C PRO A 329 20.05 -18.75 12.51
N GLU A 330 20.33 -17.63 13.16
CA GLU A 330 19.63 -17.14 14.36
C GLU A 330 19.20 -15.67 14.15
N PRO A 331 18.03 -15.24 14.64
CA PRO A 331 17.58 -13.85 14.49
C PRO A 331 18.46 -12.88 15.31
N PHE A 332 18.84 -11.74 14.73
CA PHE A 332 19.51 -10.66 15.45
C PHE A 332 18.61 -9.44 15.63
N THR A 333 18.66 -8.81 16.80
CA THR A 333 17.93 -7.56 17.11
C THR A 333 18.84 -6.32 17.18
N THR A 334 20.17 -6.51 17.09
CA THR A 334 21.17 -5.45 17.24
C THR A 334 22.34 -5.65 16.27
N VAL A 335 22.93 -4.55 15.80
CA VAL A 335 24.13 -4.54 14.95
C VAL A 335 25.24 -3.76 15.65
N PRO A 336 26.47 -4.28 15.76
CA PRO A 336 27.59 -3.55 16.38
C PRO A 336 28.09 -2.39 15.51
N ALA A 337 28.61 -1.34 16.16
CA ALA A 337 29.30 -0.22 15.51
C ALA A 337 30.72 -0.55 15.00
N VAL A 338 31.11 -1.84 15.01
CA VAL A 338 32.45 -2.28 14.59
C VAL A 338 32.63 -2.06 13.08
N GLY A 339 33.74 -1.41 12.71
CA GLY A 339 34.03 -1.06 11.32
C GLY A 339 33.32 0.20 10.82
N GLY A 340 32.84 1.06 11.72
CA GLY A 340 32.23 2.36 11.41
C GLY A 340 30.75 2.29 11.08
N THR A 341 29.98 3.29 11.54
CA THR A 341 28.53 3.42 11.27
C THR A 341 28.05 4.87 11.15
N THR A 342 28.97 5.85 11.15
CA THR A 342 28.64 7.26 10.87
C THR A 342 28.61 7.53 9.37
N ILE A 343 28.14 8.73 9.00
CA ILE A 343 28.18 9.19 7.60
C ILE A 343 29.63 9.39 7.14
N ASP A 344 30.50 9.92 8.00
CA ASP A 344 31.93 10.09 7.69
C ASP A 344 32.65 8.74 7.53
N ASP A 345 32.33 7.73 8.36
CA ASP A 345 32.85 6.36 8.17
C ASP A 345 32.47 5.82 6.78
N ALA A 346 31.22 6.02 6.35
CA ALA A 346 30.71 5.55 5.06
C ALA A 346 31.40 6.25 3.87
N LEU A 347 31.57 7.58 3.95
CA LEU A 347 32.25 8.37 2.93
C LEU A 347 33.75 8.04 2.87
N ALA A 348 34.43 7.93 4.01
CA ALA A 348 35.83 7.53 4.09
C ALA A 348 36.06 6.10 3.59
N ALA A 349 35.16 5.16 3.91
CA ALA A 349 35.21 3.79 3.40
C ALA A 349 35.01 3.73 1.88
N TYR A 350 34.09 4.53 1.31
CA TYR A 350 33.93 4.65 -0.14
C TYR A 350 35.16 5.25 -0.80
N ALA A 351 35.70 6.36 -0.27
CA ALA A 351 36.89 7.01 -0.80
C ALA A 351 38.11 6.07 -0.79
N GLY A 352 38.33 5.35 0.32
CA GLY A 352 39.36 4.33 0.45
C GLY A 352 39.18 3.19 -0.56
N ALA A 353 37.96 2.63 -0.67
CA ALA A 353 37.66 1.57 -1.63
C ALA A 353 37.83 2.04 -3.08
N LEU A 354 37.39 3.25 -3.43
CA LEU A 354 37.51 3.83 -4.77
C LEU A 354 38.96 4.19 -5.14
N SER A 355 39.78 4.59 -4.16
CA SER A 355 41.22 4.79 -4.38
C SER A 355 41.97 3.47 -4.62
N ALA A 356 41.47 2.36 -4.08
CA ALA A 356 42.00 1.03 -4.29
C ALA A 356 41.50 0.40 -5.61
N ASP A 357 40.22 0.60 -5.96
CA ASP A 357 39.58 0.15 -7.20
C ASP A 357 38.75 1.28 -7.85
N PRO A 358 39.34 2.02 -8.81
CA PRO A 358 38.68 3.14 -9.51
C PRO A 358 37.41 2.79 -10.29
N TRP A 359 37.15 1.52 -10.58
CA TRP A 359 36.01 1.08 -11.40
C TRP A 359 34.80 0.63 -10.56
N LEU A 360 34.91 0.66 -9.22
CA LEU A 360 33.75 0.54 -8.34
C LEU A 360 32.67 1.56 -8.72
N ARG A 361 31.41 1.14 -8.60
CA ARG A 361 30.22 1.99 -8.82
C ARG A 361 29.51 2.34 -7.51
N ALA A 362 29.54 1.41 -6.57
CA ALA A 362 28.84 1.45 -5.30
C ALA A 362 29.70 0.79 -4.20
N TRP A 363 29.54 1.21 -2.95
CA TRP A 363 30.11 0.52 -1.78
C TRP A 363 29.04 0.41 -0.68
N PRO A 364 28.95 -0.72 0.04
CA PRO A 364 27.97 -0.88 1.10
C PRO A 364 28.32 -0.03 2.33
N ALA A 365 27.29 0.47 2.98
CA ALA A 365 27.39 1.23 4.22
C ALA A 365 26.20 0.91 5.14
N LEU A 366 26.43 1.04 6.44
CA LEU A 366 25.43 0.92 7.49
C LEU A 366 25.46 2.21 8.28
N LEU A 367 24.37 2.95 8.28
CA LEU A 367 24.26 4.21 9.01
C LEU A 367 23.40 3.97 10.26
N THR A 368 23.96 4.20 11.44
CA THR A 368 23.22 4.15 12.71
C THR A 368 22.73 5.56 13.10
N ASP A 369 21.63 5.62 13.85
CA ASP A 369 21.07 6.85 14.41
C ASP A 369 20.76 7.95 13.37
N VAL A 370 20.32 7.55 12.18
CA VAL A 370 19.92 8.46 11.09
C VAL A 370 18.40 8.60 10.96
N VAL A 371 17.95 9.78 10.58
CA VAL A 371 16.54 10.13 10.32
C VAL A 371 16.37 10.46 8.82
N PRO A 372 15.36 9.92 8.11
CA PRO A 372 15.04 10.34 6.75
C PRO A 372 14.34 11.70 6.73
N VAL A 373 14.84 12.62 5.90
CA VAL A 373 14.39 14.02 5.82
C VAL A 373 14.20 14.42 4.36
N LEU A 374 13.18 15.25 4.09
CA LEU A 374 13.00 15.97 2.84
C LEU A 374 13.24 17.46 3.11
N ASP A 375 14.20 18.05 2.41
CA ASP A 375 14.44 19.49 2.39
C ASP A 375 14.38 20.04 0.96
N GLU A 376 14.75 21.31 0.77
CA GLU A 376 14.83 21.95 -0.55
C GLU A 376 15.86 21.30 -1.49
N ASN A 377 16.79 20.50 -0.95
CA ASN A 377 17.83 19.77 -1.68
C ASN A 377 17.45 18.30 -1.97
N GLY A 378 16.25 17.87 -1.59
CA GLY A 378 15.72 16.53 -1.84
C GLY A 378 15.68 15.62 -0.61
N TRP A 379 15.72 14.30 -0.83
CA TRP A 379 15.74 13.32 0.26
C TRP A 379 17.16 13.15 0.82
N GLN A 380 17.29 13.11 2.14
CA GLN A 380 18.56 12.93 2.85
C GLN A 380 18.38 12.00 4.07
N LEU A 381 19.47 11.38 4.51
CA LEU A 381 19.60 10.77 5.84
C LEU A 381 20.42 11.69 6.73
N VAL A 382 19.88 12.06 7.89
CA VAL A 382 20.47 13.02 8.83
C VAL A 382 20.80 12.33 10.14
N ALA A 383 22.08 12.32 10.51
CA ALA A 383 22.59 11.70 11.73
C ALA A 383 22.31 12.54 12.99
N SER A 384 22.65 11.98 14.16
CA SER A 384 22.34 12.54 15.48
C SER A 384 23.02 13.88 15.79
N ASP A 385 24.09 14.22 15.08
CA ASP A 385 24.84 15.48 15.11
C ASP A 385 24.35 16.55 14.11
N GLY A 386 23.53 16.17 13.12
CA GLY A 386 23.09 17.04 12.01
C GLY A 386 23.85 16.83 10.69
N THR A 387 24.89 16.00 10.69
CA THR A 387 25.60 15.53 9.50
C THR A 387 24.63 14.78 8.58
N ALA A 388 24.67 15.04 7.27
CA ALA A 388 23.63 14.59 6.34
C ALA A 388 24.19 14.00 5.04
N LEU A 389 23.48 13.01 4.48
CA LEU A 389 23.87 12.27 3.29
C LEU A 389 22.68 12.15 2.31
N PRO A 390 22.78 12.60 1.05
CA PRO A 390 21.64 12.61 0.12
C PRO A 390 21.27 11.21 -0.39
N LEU A 391 19.99 11.00 -0.67
CA LEU A 391 19.46 9.87 -1.44
C LEU A 391 19.42 10.24 -2.94
N PRO A 392 19.48 9.26 -3.87
CA PRO A 392 19.38 9.51 -5.29
C PRO A 392 18.10 10.27 -5.71
N GLY A 393 18.25 11.15 -6.70
CA GLY A 393 17.15 11.90 -7.30
C GLY A 393 16.03 10.99 -7.81
N GLY A 394 14.77 11.37 -7.63
CA GLY A 394 13.64 10.51 -8.01
C GLY A 394 13.23 9.43 -6.99
N VAL A 395 14.07 9.06 -6.03
CA VAL A 395 13.68 8.09 -4.97
C VAL A 395 12.50 8.60 -4.14
N ARG A 396 11.63 7.68 -3.69
CA ARG A 396 10.42 7.95 -2.89
C ARG A 396 10.40 7.05 -1.64
N PRO A 397 11.18 7.36 -0.58
CA PRO A 397 11.49 6.41 0.50
C PRO A 397 10.37 6.31 1.56
N TRP A 398 9.10 6.30 1.15
CA TRP A 398 7.93 6.40 2.04
C TRP A 398 7.85 5.30 3.11
N ARG A 399 8.30 4.07 2.82
CA ARG A 399 8.43 3.01 3.84
C ARG A 399 9.45 3.34 4.93
N LEU A 400 10.64 3.82 4.54
CA LEU A 400 11.69 4.21 5.48
C LEU A 400 11.22 5.38 6.36
N ILE A 401 10.54 6.38 5.77
CA ILE A 401 9.97 7.51 6.51
C ILE A 401 8.87 7.06 7.47
N ALA A 402 8.06 6.08 7.08
CA ALA A 402 7.01 5.52 7.94
C ALA A 402 7.60 4.75 9.14
N VAL A 403 8.54 3.83 8.89
CA VAL A 403 9.21 3.02 9.93
C VAL A 403 10.09 3.87 10.86
N ALA A 404 10.73 4.92 10.34
CA ALA A 404 11.50 5.84 11.17
C ALA A 404 10.63 6.83 11.93
N GLY A 405 9.56 7.36 11.31
CA GLY A 405 8.61 8.27 11.96
C GLY A 405 9.20 9.60 12.45
N GLY A 406 10.40 9.96 11.98
CA GLY A 406 11.20 11.09 12.47
C GLY A 406 12.11 10.78 13.67
N HIS A 407 12.12 9.53 14.15
CA HIS A 407 13.07 9.02 15.14
C HIS A 407 14.31 8.43 14.43
N PRO A 408 15.46 8.32 15.13
CA PRO A 408 16.65 7.69 14.56
C PRO A 408 16.45 6.19 14.31
N VAL A 409 16.94 5.70 13.17
CA VAL A 409 16.94 4.27 12.79
C VAL A 409 18.30 3.84 12.26
N THR A 410 18.51 2.53 12.13
CA THR A 410 19.69 1.97 11.46
C THR A 410 19.33 1.59 10.02
N VAL A 411 20.07 2.07 9.03
CA VAL A 411 19.79 1.84 7.60
C VAL A 411 20.99 1.18 6.92
N CYS A 412 20.76 0.04 6.27
CA CYS A 412 21.76 -0.59 5.40
C CYS A 412 21.51 -0.14 3.96
N GLY A 413 22.57 0.21 3.22
CA GLY A 413 22.46 0.68 1.85
C GLY A 413 23.77 0.64 1.09
N GLU A 414 23.78 1.27 -0.08
CA GLU A 414 24.97 1.48 -0.90
C GLU A 414 25.19 2.97 -1.18
N TRP A 415 26.36 3.49 -0.86
CA TRP A 415 26.78 4.81 -1.35
C TRP A 415 27.22 4.72 -2.81
N ARG A 416 26.74 5.65 -3.63
CA ARG A 416 26.95 5.75 -5.07
C ARG A 416 27.27 7.19 -5.48
N ALA A 417 27.56 7.40 -6.76
CA ALA A 417 27.87 8.73 -7.32
C ALA A 417 26.69 9.71 -7.28
N ASP A 418 25.47 9.18 -7.17
CA ASP A 418 24.18 9.87 -7.17
C ASP A 418 23.51 9.96 -5.79
N GLY A 419 23.99 9.22 -4.79
CA GLY A 419 23.47 9.24 -3.42
C GLY A 419 23.58 7.90 -2.69
N PHE A 420 22.95 7.80 -1.53
CA PHE A 420 22.81 6.58 -0.73
C PHE A 420 21.54 5.82 -1.16
N ASP A 421 21.66 4.63 -1.74
CA ASP A 421 20.54 3.74 -2.06
C ASP A 421 20.20 2.86 -0.84
N PRO A 422 19.08 3.10 -0.12
CA PRO A 422 18.74 2.37 1.09
C PRO A 422 18.10 1.01 0.77
N ILE A 423 18.72 -0.07 1.22
CA ILE A 423 18.32 -1.46 0.93
C ILE A 423 17.38 -1.99 2.02
N SER A 424 17.65 -1.71 3.29
CA SER A 424 16.84 -2.19 4.41
C SER A 424 16.96 -1.25 5.62
N VAL A 425 15.99 -1.34 6.52
CA VAL A 425 15.97 -0.62 7.79
C VAL A 425 15.85 -1.61 8.94
N LEU A 426 16.65 -1.39 9.99
CA LEU A 426 16.51 -2.04 11.30
C LEU A 426 15.88 -1.02 12.26
N CYS A 427 14.70 -1.36 12.76
CA CYS A 427 13.95 -0.57 13.75
C CYS A 427 13.29 -1.53 14.75
N ALA A 428 13.25 -1.18 16.03
CA ALA A 428 12.68 -1.99 17.12
C ALA A 428 13.16 -3.47 17.20
N GLY A 429 14.29 -3.81 16.57
CA GLY A 429 14.83 -5.18 16.50
C GLY A 429 14.37 -6.01 15.29
N GLU A 430 13.50 -5.49 14.42
CA GLU A 430 13.11 -6.14 13.15
C GLU A 430 13.81 -5.48 11.95
N VAL A 431 14.17 -6.29 10.95
CA VAL A 431 14.73 -5.82 9.65
C VAL A 431 13.61 -5.84 8.60
N SER A 432 13.27 -4.66 8.08
CA SER A 432 12.32 -4.49 6.97
C SER A 432 13.05 -4.20 5.66
N ASP A 433 12.56 -4.79 4.57
CA ASP A 433 13.06 -4.55 3.21
C ASP A 433 12.53 -3.23 2.63
N LEU A 434 13.40 -2.48 1.96
CA LEU A 434 13.07 -1.21 1.33
C LEU A 434 12.95 -1.37 -0.18
N GLU A 435 11.72 -1.68 -0.62
CA GLU A 435 11.25 -1.51 -2.00
C GLU A 435 11.36 -0.02 -2.40
N THR A 436 12.54 0.40 -2.85
CA THR A 436 12.74 1.67 -3.55
C THR A 436 12.37 1.51 -5.02
N GLU A 437 11.33 2.19 -5.48
CA GLU A 437 11.14 2.45 -6.91
C GLU A 437 12.39 3.17 -7.43
N PHE A 438 13.00 2.64 -8.50
CA PHE A 438 14.34 3.05 -8.91
C PHE A 438 14.35 4.47 -9.50
N PRO A 439 15.42 5.24 -9.25
CA PRO A 439 15.58 6.57 -9.81
C PRO A 439 15.80 6.52 -11.33
N THR A 440 14.95 7.21 -12.09
CA THR A 440 15.19 7.54 -13.51
C THR A 440 15.90 8.89 -13.68
N GLU A 441 15.99 9.69 -12.61
CA GLU A 441 16.45 11.07 -12.59
C GLU A 441 17.88 11.17 -12.05
N THR A 442 18.86 11.42 -12.91
CA THR A 442 20.23 11.77 -12.51
C THR A 442 20.41 13.28 -12.46
N THR A 443 20.93 13.84 -11.37
CA THR A 443 21.26 15.27 -11.28
C THR A 443 22.56 15.57 -12.04
N PRO A 444 22.67 16.66 -12.84
CA PRO A 444 23.88 16.97 -13.58
C PRO A 444 24.97 17.48 -12.63
N THR A 445 26.23 17.15 -12.90
CA THR A 445 27.37 17.51 -12.04
C THR A 445 28.08 18.76 -12.56
N PRO A 446 28.02 19.91 -11.86
CA PRO A 446 28.62 21.16 -12.34
C PRO A 446 30.12 21.05 -12.63
N ALA A 447 30.85 20.30 -11.80
CA ALA A 447 32.29 20.05 -11.94
C ALA A 447 32.67 19.17 -13.17
N LEU A 448 31.70 18.65 -13.94
CA LEU A 448 31.93 18.00 -15.23
C LEU A 448 31.38 18.81 -16.42
N ALA A 449 30.61 19.89 -16.18
CA ALA A 449 29.86 20.57 -17.23
C ALA A 449 30.73 21.11 -18.38
N GLU A 450 31.92 21.63 -18.07
CA GLU A 450 32.87 22.08 -19.10
C GLU A 450 33.47 20.91 -19.90
N LEU A 451 33.89 19.83 -19.23
CA LEU A 451 34.40 18.62 -19.89
C LEU A 451 33.33 17.97 -20.79
N VAL A 452 32.08 17.95 -20.33
CA VAL A 452 30.91 17.50 -21.11
C VAL A 452 30.66 18.41 -22.31
N SER A 453 30.81 19.74 -22.15
CA SER A 453 30.70 20.69 -23.26
C SER A 453 31.80 20.51 -24.31
N VAL A 454 33.04 20.18 -23.89
CA VAL A 454 34.12 19.78 -24.82
C VAL A 454 33.79 18.44 -25.49
N ALA A 455 33.31 17.44 -24.75
CA ALA A 455 32.97 16.12 -25.30
C ALA A 455 31.80 16.17 -26.29
N LEU A 456 30.77 16.99 -26.03
CA LEU A 456 29.65 17.22 -26.95
C LEU A 456 30.10 17.87 -28.26
N LEU A 457 30.91 18.92 -28.16
CA LEU A 457 31.42 19.65 -29.33
C LEU A 457 32.53 18.89 -30.06
N GLY A 458 33.22 17.97 -29.39
CA GLY A 458 34.33 17.18 -29.93
C GLY A 458 35.67 17.91 -29.85
N THR A 459 36.74 17.19 -29.50
CA THR A 459 38.07 17.81 -29.30
C THR A 459 38.71 18.35 -30.58
N ALA A 460 38.15 18.02 -31.75
CA ALA A 460 38.53 18.65 -33.02
C ALA A 460 37.97 20.09 -33.18
N ARG A 461 37.00 20.50 -32.36
CA ARG A 461 36.35 21.83 -32.43
C ARG A 461 36.50 22.69 -31.17
N ARG A 462 36.81 22.10 -30.01
CA ARG A 462 37.11 22.81 -28.76
C ARG A 462 38.22 22.09 -27.99
N SER A 463 39.24 22.81 -27.49
CA SER A 463 40.26 22.19 -26.63
C SER A 463 39.76 22.01 -25.19
N ALA A 464 40.32 21.02 -24.51
CA ALA A 464 40.19 20.81 -23.06
C ALA A 464 41.16 21.67 -22.24
N ASP A 465 42.18 22.29 -22.86
CA ASP A 465 43.27 22.97 -22.15
C ASP A 465 42.86 24.25 -21.41
N SER A 466 41.63 24.75 -21.65
CA SER A 466 41.06 25.92 -20.98
C SER A 466 39.95 25.56 -19.98
N VAL A 467 39.79 24.28 -19.64
CA VAL A 467 38.75 23.81 -18.72
C VAL A 467 39.15 24.07 -17.27
N HIS A 468 38.22 24.57 -16.45
CA HIS A 468 38.43 24.69 -15.02
C HIS A 468 38.41 23.31 -14.35
N LEU A 469 39.43 23.03 -13.52
CA LEU A 469 39.62 21.77 -12.81
C LEU A 469 40.00 22.05 -11.36
N ASP A 470 39.58 21.17 -10.45
CA ASP A 470 40.04 21.20 -9.06
C ASP A 470 41.56 21.12 -8.97
N ALA A 471 42.17 21.85 -8.04
CA ALA A 471 43.63 21.95 -7.95
C ALA A 471 44.35 20.59 -7.81
N ALA A 472 43.73 19.63 -7.11
CA ALA A 472 44.23 18.26 -6.99
C ALA A 472 44.18 17.49 -8.33
N VAL A 473 43.13 17.68 -9.13
CA VAL A 473 43.00 17.08 -10.47
C VAL A 473 43.94 17.76 -11.46
N ALA A 474 44.02 19.10 -11.45
CA ALA A 474 44.94 19.87 -12.29
C ALA A 474 46.42 19.50 -12.06
N ALA A 475 46.80 19.15 -10.82
CA ALA A 475 48.13 18.64 -10.49
C ALA A 475 48.36 17.17 -10.92
N ALA A 476 47.30 16.36 -10.99
CA ALA A 476 47.37 14.95 -11.38
C ALA A 476 47.25 14.70 -12.90
N VAL A 477 46.63 15.63 -13.66
CA VAL A 477 46.47 15.53 -15.11
C VAL A 477 47.84 15.61 -15.81
N PRO A 478 48.23 14.62 -16.64
CA PRO A 478 49.50 14.65 -17.34
C PRO A 478 49.56 15.73 -18.44
N GLN A 479 50.08 16.90 -18.11
CA GLN A 479 50.09 18.13 -18.92
C GLN A 479 50.63 17.97 -20.36
N HIS A 480 51.45 16.95 -20.63
CA HIS A 480 52.12 16.73 -21.92
C HIS A 480 51.72 15.41 -22.62
N ALA A 481 50.67 14.71 -22.17
CA ALA A 481 50.33 13.39 -22.70
C ALA A 481 49.30 13.41 -23.84
N GLY A 482 49.74 13.01 -25.04
CA GLY A 482 48.88 12.43 -26.10
C GLY A 482 47.96 13.38 -26.88
N GLU A 483 47.12 12.76 -27.72
CA GLU A 483 46.10 13.41 -28.54
C GLU A 483 45.02 14.08 -27.65
N PRO A 484 44.41 15.21 -28.05
CA PRO A 484 43.40 15.91 -27.25
C PRO A 484 42.23 15.04 -26.78
N ALA A 485 41.80 14.06 -27.57
CA ALA A 485 40.75 13.12 -27.17
C ALA A 485 41.17 12.23 -25.98
N THR A 486 42.39 11.68 -26.04
CA THR A 486 42.99 10.91 -24.93
C THR A 486 43.17 11.78 -23.68
N ARG A 487 43.58 13.05 -23.85
CA ARG A 487 43.72 14.01 -22.74
C ARG A 487 42.38 14.30 -22.06
N LEU A 488 41.31 14.50 -22.84
CA LEU A 488 39.97 14.70 -22.27
C LEU A 488 39.50 13.46 -21.51
N LEU A 489 39.72 12.24 -22.04
CA LEU A 489 39.37 11.00 -21.36
C LEU A 489 40.15 10.79 -20.04
N HIS A 490 41.45 11.11 -20.00
CA HIS A 490 42.23 11.12 -18.75
C HIS A 490 41.67 12.11 -17.73
N THR A 491 41.40 13.34 -18.17
CA THR A 491 40.92 14.43 -17.32
C THR A 491 39.54 14.12 -16.76
N ALA A 492 38.62 13.63 -17.59
CA ALA A 492 37.29 13.20 -17.17
C ALA A 492 37.32 11.97 -16.24
N ALA A 493 38.27 11.05 -16.39
CA ALA A 493 38.43 9.93 -15.45
C ALA A 493 38.90 10.42 -14.08
N LEU A 494 39.90 11.31 -14.03
CA LEU A 494 40.40 11.88 -12.77
C LEU A 494 39.34 12.77 -12.09
N GLN A 495 38.58 13.56 -12.86
CA GLN A 495 37.50 14.40 -12.34
C GLN A 495 36.29 13.56 -11.87
N ASP A 496 35.90 12.47 -12.57
CA ASP A 496 34.88 11.51 -12.08
C ASP A 496 35.29 10.92 -10.72
N LEU A 497 36.53 10.46 -10.61
CA LEU A 497 37.06 9.87 -9.37
C LEU A 497 37.15 10.89 -8.23
N TYR A 498 37.66 12.10 -8.51
CA TYR A 498 37.77 13.16 -7.51
C TYR A 498 36.39 13.60 -7.00
N VAL A 499 35.44 13.89 -7.89
CA VAL A 499 34.08 14.30 -7.50
C VAL A 499 33.36 13.20 -6.73
N ARG A 500 33.58 11.91 -7.06
CA ARG A 500 32.92 10.79 -6.38
C ARG A 500 33.55 10.42 -5.05
N GLY A 501 34.89 10.44 -4.96
CA GLY A 501 35.63 10.12 -3.74
C GLY A 501 35.74 11.27 -2.75
N GLY A 502 35.75 12.52 -3.24
CA GLY A 502 35.80 13.75 -2.45
C GLY A 502 34.43 14.27 -1.98
N GLN A 503 33.44 13.39 -1.87
CA GLN A 503 32.14 13.76 -1.30
C GLN A 503 32.29 13.99 0.21
N LEU A 504 31.93 15.20 0.65
CA LEU A 504 31.82 15.56 2.06
C LEU A 504 30.34 15.45 2.50
N PRO A 505 30.07 15.24 3.80
CA PRO A 505 28.71 15.30 4.30
C PRO A 505 28.10 16.70 4.09
N ARG A 506 26.77 16.72 3.98
CA ARG A 506 25.94 17.92 4.07
C ARG A 506 25.57 18.19 5.52
N THR A 507 24.81 19.24 5.77
CA THR A 507 24.17 19.50 7.07
C THR A 507 22.70 19.77 6.83
N ALA A 508 21.81 19.17 7.62
CA ALA A 508 20.37 19.40 7.51
C ALA A 508 19.69 19.32 8.89
N ALA A 509 18.57 20.02 9.04
CA ALA A 509 17.77 19.99 10.26
C ALA A 509 16.90 18.73 10.32
N LYS A 510 16.80 18.10 11.50
CA LYS A 510 15.89 16.96 11.71
C LYS A 510 14.44 17.44 11.78
N PRO A 511 13.47 16.71 11.21
CA PRO A 511 12.05 17.00 11.39
C PRO A 511 11.63 16.73 12.83
N ALA A 512 10.56 17.40 13.28
CA ALA A 512 9.87 16.97 14.49
C ALA A 512 9.32 15.53 14.29
N PRO A 513 9.62 14.58 15.22
CA PRO A 513 9.10 13.22 15.15
C PRO A 513 7.57 13.20 15.25
N ALA A 514 6.94 12.09 14.87
CA ALA A 514 5.52 11.92 15.14
C ALA A 514 5.29 11.74 16.64
N VAL A 515 4.14 12.21 17.12
CA VAL A 515 3.70 11.94 18.49
C VAL A 515 3.37 10.45 18.60
N ASP A 516 3.88 9.77 19.63
CA ASP A 516 3.60 8.37 19.88
C ASP A 516 2.10 8.09 19.94
N ASP A 517 1.69 6.99 19.32
CA ASP A 517 0.29 6.54 19.30
C ASP A 517 0.12 5.44 20.38
N PRO A 518 -0.57 5.72 21.50
CA PRO A 518 -0.59 4.86 22.68
C PRO A 518 -1.48 3.62 22.52
N ARG A 519 -2.14 3.47 21.36
CA ARG A 519 -3.04 2.35 21.08
C ARG A 519 -2.24 1.07 20.82
N PRO A 520 -2.81 -0.10 21.13
CA PRO A 520 -2.15 -1.38 20.86
C PRO A 520 -1.86 -1.53 19.37
N LEU A 521 -0.71 -2.11 19.04
CA LEU A 521 -0.40 -2.52 17.67
C LEU A 521 -1.34 -3.64 17.23
N LEU A 522 -1.83 -3.57 16.00
CA LEU A 522 -2.57 -4.63 15.35
C LEU A 522 -1.73 -5.93 15.35
N PRO A 523 -2.28 -7.08 15.81
CA PRO A 523 -1.55 -8.35 15.83
C PRO A 523 -0.98 -8.70 14.45
N ARG A 524 0.26 -9.24 14.42
CA ARG A 524 1.00 -9.49 13.18
C ARG A 524 0.25 -10.37 12.15
N PRO A 525 -0.50 -11.44 12.54
CA PRO A 525 -1.37 -12.17 11.60
C PRO A 525 -2.44 -11.28 10.94
N ALA A 526 -3.16 -10.48 11.73
CA ALA A 526 -4.15 -9.53 11.22
C ALA A 526 -3.54 -8.41 10.37
N ALA A 527 -2.30 -7.98 10.66
CA ALA A 527 -1.56 -7.03 9.85
C ALA A 527 -1.14 -7.63 8.48
N ASP A 528 -0.55 -8.83 8.48
CA ASP A 528 -0.25 -9.62 7.28
C ASP A 528 -1.53 -9.94 6.48
N ARG A 529 -2.70 -10.06 7.15
CA ARG A 529 -4.01 -10.20 6.48
C ARG A 529 -4.51 -8.89 5.88
N LEU A 530 -4.47 -7.76 6.60
CA LEU A 530 -4.87 -6.46 6.05
C LEU A 530 -4.00 -6.09 4.83
N SER A 531 -2.69 -6.32 4.90
CA SER A 531 -1.73 -6.22 3.78
C SER A 531 -2.26 -6.91 2.52
N ARG A 532 -2.74 -8.15 2.66
CA ARG A 532 -3.35 -8.94 1.56
C ARG A 532 -4.71 -8.42 1.13
N LEU A 533 -5.63 -8.16 2.08
CA LEU A 533 -6.99 -7.68 1.79
C LEU A 533 -7.00 -6.36 1.01
N LEU A 534 -6.10 -5.42 1.35
CA LEU A 534 -5.92 -4.16 0.62
C LEU A 534 -5.28 -4.37 -0.77
N THR A 535 -4.31 -5.28 -0.87
CA THR A 535 -3.64 -5.59 -2.16
C THR A 535 -4.59 -6.20 -3.18
N ASP A 536 -5.38 -7.20 -2.77
CA ASP A 536 -6.30 -7.92 -3.65
C ASP A 536 -7.70 -7.23 -3.74
N LYS A 537 -7.89 -6.07 -3.08
CA LYS A 537 -9.16 -5.31 -2.99
C LYS A 537 -10.34 -6.19 -2.56
N SER A 538 -10.15 -6.90 -1.45
CA SER A 538 -11.11 -7.92 -0.97
C SER A 538 -12.48 -7.32 -0.61
N PRO A 539 -13.60 -7.97 -0.97
CA PRO A 539 -14.94 -7.55 -0.55
C PRO A 539 -15.12 -7.62 0.97
N PHE A 540 -14.32 -8.41 1.68
CA PHE A 540 -14.41 -8.61 3.13
C PHE A 540 -13.77 -7.47 3.95
N LEU A 541 -13.23 -6.42 3.31
CA LEU A 541 -12.62 -5.28 4.00
C LEU A 541 -13.60 -4.56 4.96
N ALA A 542 -14.86 -4.38 4.56
CA ALA A 542 -15.87 -3.71 5.41
C ALA A 542 -16.21 -4.54 6.67
N GLU A 543 -16.35 -5.86 6.52
CA GLU A 543 -16.50 -6.79 7.64
C GLU A 543 -15.27 -6.75 8.57
N TRP A 544 -14.07 -6.82 8.00
CA TRP A 544 -12.82 -6.79 8.75
C TRP A 544 -12.65 -5.50 9.57
N PHE A 545 -12.90 -4.33 8.97
CA PHE A 545 -12.85 -3.05 9.70
C PHE A 545 -13.92 -2.94 10.79
N THR A 546 -15.11 -3.53 10.57
CA THR A 546 -16.18 -3.59 11.58
C THR A 546 -15.76 -4.46 12.76
N ALA A 547 -15.17 -5.63 12.50
CA ALA A 547 -14.66 -6.53 13.53
C ALA A 547 -13.42 -5.99 14.26
N ALA A 548 -12.55 -5.24 13.58
CA ALA A 548 -11.35 -4.64 14.17
C ALA A 548 -11.65 -3.39 15.02
N ALA A 549 -12.78 -2.70 14.79
CA ALA A 549 -13.09 -1.43 15.43
C ALA A 549 -13.13 -1.47 16.98
N PRO A 550 -13.72 -2.48 17.66
CA PRO A 550 -13.79 -2.52 19.13
C PRO A 550 -12.44 -2.60 19.83
N PHE A 551 -11.41 -3.14 19.17
CA PHE A 551 -10.07 -3.32 19.73
C PHE A 551 -9.23 -2.02 19.69
N GLY A 552 -9.62 -1.03 18.88
CA GLY A 552 -8.94 0.27 18.80
C GLY A 552 -7.52 0.25 18.23
N TYR A 553 -7.08 -0.85 17.61
CA TYR A 553 -5.70 -1.04 17.14
C TYR A 553 -5.16 0.09 16.25
N ARG A 554 -3.85 0.34 16.35
CA ARG A 554 -3.07 1.09 15.36
C ARG A 554 -2.31 0.16 14.43
N LEU A 555 -2.07 0.60 13.20
CA LEU A 555 -1.26 -0.16 12.24
C LEU A 555 0.22 -0.24 12.67
N PRO A 556 0.94 -1.31 12.29
CA PRO A 556 2.39 -1.29 12.19
C PRO A 556 2.83 -0.20 11.20
N ASP A 557 3.89 0.52 11.53
CA ASP A 557 4.31 1.73 10.83
C ASP A 557 4.54 1.50 9.32
N VAL A 558 5.12 0.36 8.94
CA VAL A 558 5.34 -0.05 7.54
C VAL A 558 4.05 -0.12 6.69
N LEU A 559 2.90 -0.46 7.30
CA LEU A 559 1.62 -0.54 6.59
C LEU A 559 0.92 0.82 6.40
N CYS A 560 1.35 1.88 7.08
CA CYS A 560 0.74 3.20 6.96
C CYS A 560 0.81 3.75 5.52
N VAL A 561 1.87 3.43 4.76
CA VAL A 561 2.02 3.79 3.34
C VAL A 561 0.94 3.14 2.47
N GLN A 562 0.66 1.86 2.71
CA GLN A 562 -0.36 1.11 1.98
C GLN A 562 -1.77 1.59 2.36
N ALA A 563 -2.01 1.83 3.65
CA ALA A 563 -3.26 2.35 4.16
C ALA A 563 -3.61 3.74 3.59
N LEU A 564 -2.67 4.68 3.60
CA LEU A 564 -2.86 6.02 3.01
C LEU A 564 -3.09 5.97 1.50
N SER A 565 -2.49 5.02 0.80
CA SER A 565 -2.71 4.81 -0.64
C SER A 565 -4.09 4.22 -0.92
N ALA A 566 -4.56 3.27 -0.11
CA ALA A 566 -5.89 2.67 -0.21
C ALA A 566 -7.02 3.61 0.25
N ALA A 567 -6.73 4.57 1.14
CA ALA A 567 -7.66 5.61 1.62
C ALA A 567 -8.11 6.61 0.52
N SER A 568 -7.59 6.47 -0.71
CA SER A 568 -8.17 7.08 -1.91
C SER A 568 -9.62 6.62 -2.12
N ASP A 569 -9.96 5.37 -1.80
CA ASP A 569 -11.33 4.86 -1.78
C ASP A 569 -12.13 5.47 -0.62
N THR A 570 -13.22 6.18 -0.94
CA THR A 570 -14.09 6.84 0.04
C THR A 570 -14.76 5.86 1.00
N ALA A 571 -15.03 4.61 0.59
CA ALA A 571 -15.68 3.62 1.44
C ALA A 571 -14.72 3.02 2.49
N LEU A 572 -13.41 3.05 2.23
CA LEU A 572 -12.38 2.49 3.11
C LEU A 572 -11.65 3.56 3.95
N ARG A 573 -11.81 4.85 3.60
CA ARG A 573 -11.01 5.95 4.13
C ARG A 573 -11.06 6.08 5.64
N GLU A 574 -12.24 6.28 6.23
CA GLU A 574 -12.33 6.57 7.67
C GLU A 574 -11.73 5.45 8.54
N PRO A 575 -12.01 4.14 8.31
CA PRO A 575 -11.33 3.06 9.02
C PRO A 575 -9.81 3.04 8.81
N LEU A 576 -9.34 3.28 7.58
CA LEU A 576 -7.91 3.32 7.26
C LEU A 576 -7.19 4.47 7.97
N LEU A 577 -7.76 5.68 7.98
CA LEU A 577 -7.18 6.84 8.68
C LEU A 577 -7.22 6.62 10.20
N ARG A 578 -8.32 6.08 10.75
CA ARG A 578 -8.44 5.72 12.17
C ARG A 578 -7.35 4.75 12.62
N MET A 579 -7.08 3.70 11.84
CA MET A 579 -6.03 2.72 12.18
C MET A 579 -4.62 3.24 11.90
N ALA A 580 -4.40 4.02 10.85
CA ALA A 580 -3.10 4.63 10.56
C ALA A 580 -2.69 5.70 11.61
N GLY A 581 -3.66 6.37 12.23
CA GLY A 581 -3.46 7.11 13.48
C GLY A 581 -2.48 8.27 13.41
N ARG A 582 -1.79 8.55 14.53
CA ARG A 582 -0.84 9.68 14.62
C ARG A 582 0.33 9.54 13.63
N ARG A 583 0.84 8.31 13.41
CA ARG A 583 1.87 8.02 12.41
C ARG A 583 1.37 8.29 10.99
N GLY A 584 0.17 7.80 10.66
CA GLY A 584 -0.51 8.05 9.38
C GLY A 584 -0.73 9.53 9.10
N ARG A 585 -1.19 10.30 10.11
CA ARG A 585 -1.43 11.75 9.97
C ARG A 585 -0.14 12.53 9.76
N TRP A 586 0.92 12.18 10.49
CA TRP A 586 2.26 12.77 10.35
C TRP A 586 2.89 12.47 8.97
N LEU A 587 2.61 11.30 8.39
CA LEU A 587 2.99 10.93 7.02
C LEU A 587 2.16 11.67 5.96
N ALA A 588 0.84 11.74 6.14
CA ALA A 588 -0.06 12.43 5.22
C ALA A 588 0.30 13.92 5.08
N ALA A 589 0.69 14.56 6.19
CA ALA A 589 1.16 15.95 6.21
C ALA A 589 2.51 16.20 5.50
N ARG A 590 3.21 15.13 5.06
CA ARG A 590 4.51 15.21 4.37
C ARG A 590 4.46 14.76 2.91
N ASN A 591 3.41 14.06 2.49
CA ASN A 591 3.26 13.60 1.10
C ASN A 591 2.18 14.44 0.39
N PRO A 592 2.52 15.20 -0.68
CA PRO A 592 1.55 15.96 -1.46
C PRO A 592 0.37 15.13 -2.00
N ALA A 593 0.56 13.83 -2.25
CA ALA A 593 -0.51 12.93 -2.69
C ALA A 593 -1.54 12.60 -1.60
N TRP A 594 -1.19 12.79 -0.32
CA TRP A 594 -2.02 12.48 0.85
C TRP A 594 -2.43 13.71 1.65
N ALA A 595 -1.96 14.91 1.30
CA ALA A 595 -2.17 16.14 2.07
C ALA A 595 -3.65 16.44 2.39
N LYS A 596 -4.59 16.08 1.49
CA LYS A 596 -6.03 16.23 1.71
C LYS A 596 -6.57 15.35 2.85
N LEU A 597 -5.97 14.19 3.07
CA LEU A 597 -6.39 13.24 4.11
C LEU A 597 -6.10 13.75 5.52
N VAL A 598 -5.23 14.75 5.70
CA VAL A 598 -4.74 15.25 7.02
C VAL A 598 -5.86 15.80 7.90
N GLU A 599 -6.90 16.36 7.28
CA GLU A 599 -8.10 16.89 7.94
C GLU A 599 -9.22 15.84 8.06
N GLU A 600 -9.14 14.76 7.28
CA GLU A 600 -10.07 13.62 7.33
C GLU A 600 -9.70 12.59 8.43
N PHE A 601 -8.55 12.75 9.11
CA PHE A 601 -8.21 11.95 10.28
C PHE A 601 -9.17 12.23 11.44
N PRO A 602 -9.68 11.19 12.13
CA PRO A 602 -10.39 11.38 13.39
C PRO A 602 -9.59 12.21 14.40
N ALA A 603 -10.28 13.05 15.16
CA ALA A 603 -9.68 13.72 16.31
C ALA A 603 -9.26 12.68 17.36
N ASP A 604 -8.18 12.96 18.10
CA ASP A 604 -7.70 12.11 19.18
C ASP A 604 -8.75 12.01 20.30
N ALA A 605 -9.60 10.98 20.24
CA ALA A 605 -10.49 10.65 21.33
C ALA A 605 -9.68 10.25 22.56
N ALA A 606 -10.03 10.81 23.72
CA ALA A 606 -9.48 10.32 24.99
C ALA A 606 -9.83 8.83 25.15
N PRO A 607 -8.91 8.00 25.66
CA PRO A 607 -9.19 6.58 25.85
C PRO A 607 -10.40 6.40 26.78
N PRO A 608 -11.31 5.46 26.49
CA PRO A 608 -12.48 5.24 27.34
C PRO A 608 -12.04 4.90 28.76
N SER A 609 -12.55 5.63 29.74
CA SER A 609 -12.23 5.42 31.15
C SER A 609 -12.60 4.01 31.57
N ALA A 610 -11.64 3.25 32.12
CA ALA A 610 -11.86 1.87 32.56
C ALA A 610 -12.83 1.79 33.75
N GLY A 611 -14.12 1.70 33.45
CA GLY A 611 -15.21 1.53 34.42
C GLY A 611 -16.03 0.31 34.07
N GLY A 612 -15.82 -0.80 34.79
CA GLY A 612 -16.46 -2.08 34.50
C GLY A 612 -15.55 -3.30 34.73
N ALA A 613 -14.74 -3.29 35.79
CA ALA A 613 -14.01 -4.49 36.19
C ALA A 613 -15.01 -5.51 36.76
N VAL A 614 -15.24 -6.61 36.02
CA VAL A 614 -15.93 -7.78 36.56
C VAL A 614 -14.98 -8.47 37.54
N GLU A 615 -15.47 -8.75 38.75
CA GLU A 615 -14.68 -9.42 39.78
C GLU A 615 -14.27 -10.83 39.30
N SER A 616 -12.97 -11.10 39.26
CA SER A 616 -12.42 -12.44 39.09
C SER A 616 -11.55 -12.77 40.30
N GLU A 617 -11.82 -13.92 40.93
CA GLU A 617 -11.21 -14.31 42.20
C GLU A 617 -9.70 -14.58 42.04
N GLN A 618 -8.88 -13.85 42.79
CA GLN A 618 -7.45 -14.15 42.89
C GLN A 618 -7.22 -15.25 43.94
N PRO A 619 -6.52 -16.35 43.60
CA PRO A 619 -6.18 -17.39 44.57
C PRO A 619 -5.12 -16.88 45.56
N GLN A 620 -5.46 -16.94 46.84
CA GLN A 620 -4.65 -16.42 47.94
C GLN A 620 -3.45 -17.34 48.27
N PRO A 621 -2.20 -16.83 48.34
CA PRO A 621 -1.04 -17.66 48.68
C PRO A 621 -0.94 -17.94 50.20
N PRO A 622 -0.47 -19.13 50.62
CA PRO A 622 -0.25 -19.46 52.04
C PRO A 622 1.03 -18.79 52.60
N ALA A 623 1.11 -18.67 53.93
CA ALA A 623 2.11 -17.83 54.62
C ALA A 623 3.01 -18.60 55.63
N GLY A 624 4.23 -18.06 55.84
CA GLY A 624 5.25 -18.52 56.79
C GLY A 624 6.24 -19.55 56.22
N ALA A 625 7.53 -19.61 56.59
CA ALA A 625 8.40 -18.75 57.42
C ALA A 625 9.89 -19.09 57.06
N ALA A 626 10.99 -18.52 57.60
CA ALA A 626 11.24 -17.61 58.72
C ALA A 626 12.53 -16.76 58.49
N ASP A 627 13.09 -16.13 59.53
CA ASP A 627 14.22 -15.19 59.49
C ASP A 627 15.62 -15.77 59.15
N THR A 628 16.51 -14.95 58.55
CA THR A 628 17.94 -14.82 58.97
C THR A 628 18.64 -13.52 58.50
N GLN A 629 18.29 -12.40 59.13
CA GLN A 629 19.21 -11.44 59.78
C GLN A 629 20.55 -10.96 59.11
N ILE A 630 20.60 -9.67 58.68
CA ILE A 630 21.71 -8.66 58.82
C ILE A 630 23.03 -8.89 57.99
N ASP A 631 23.70 -7.92 57.33
CA ASP A 631 24.37 -6.71 57.89
C ASP A 631 24.81 -5.55 56.92
N THR A 632 25.11 -4.38 57.53
CA THR A 632 25.96 -3.19 57.18
C THR A 632 25.98 -2.43 55.84
N ASP A 633 25.58 -1.14 55.94
CA ASP A 633 26.39 0.12 55.81
C ASP A 633 27.20 0.49 54.52
N PRO A 634 26.89 1.63 53.84
CA PRO A 634 27.70 2.21 52.75
C PRO A 634 28.57 3.43 53.16
N ARG A 635 29.84 3.54 52.67
CA ARG A 635 30.74 4.67 53.03
C ARG A 635 31.55 5.32 51.89
N THR A 636 31.15 6.56 51.58
CA THR A 636 31.97 7.80 51.45
C THR A 636 33.44 7.80 50.95
N THR A 637 33.69 8.59 49.88
CA THR A 637 34.78 9.59 49.70
C THR A 637 34.29 10.61 48.63
N ARG A 638 34.44 11.96 48.65
CA ARG A 638 35.44 12.97 49.12
C ARG A 638 36.76 13.00 48.31
N SER A 639 37.35 14.15 47.90
CA SER A 639 36.95 15.58 47.89
C SER A 639 37.97 16.46 47.09
N ALA A 640 37.68 17.76 46.87
CA ALA A 640 38.50 18.85 46.28
C ALA A 640 38.81 18.79 44.75
N GLY A 641 38.94 19.89 43.99
CA GLY A 641 38.95 21.36 44.29
C GLY A 641 40.35 21.99 44.16
N PRO A 642 40.55 23.33 43.92
CA PRO A 642 39.62 24.49 43.87
C PRO A 642 39.35 24.99 42.40
N THR A 643 39.22 26.24 41.89
CA THR A 643 39.53 27.66 42.29
C THR A 643 38.64 28.76 41.62
N THR A 644 38.09 29.65 42.46
CA THR A 644 37.91 31.14 42.35
C THR A 644 37.71 31.91 41.03
N SER A 645 36.53 32.55 40.90
CA SER A 645 36.29 34.02 40.76
C SER A 645 36.74 34.83 39.50
N PRO A 646 36.19 36.05 39.22
CA PRO A 646 34.95 36.71 39.69
C PRO A 646 34.05 37.27 38.54
N GLU A 647 32.96 37.96 38.91
CA GLU A 647 32.13 38.82 38.04
C GLU A 647 32.76 40.22 37.81
N HIS A 648 32.42 40.91 36.71
CA HIS A 648 32.11 42.37 36.73
C HIS A 648 31.53 42.95 35.43
N ASP A 649 30.96 44.15 35.59
CA ASP A 649 30.02 44.90 34.74
C ASP A 649 30.53 45.61 33.47
N ALA A 650 29.64 45.59 32.46
CA ALA A 650 29.07 46.73 31.73
C ALA A 650 29.86 47.60 30.71
N THR A 651 29.03 48.37 29.98
CA THR A 651 29.32 49.42 28.97
C THR A 651 29.90 48.90 27.64
N SER A 652 29.66 49.43 26.43
CA SER A 652 28.82 50.47 25.79
C SER A 652 29.48 50.68 24.40
N ALA A 653 28.87 51.13 23.30
CA ALA A 653 27.47 51.38 22.91
C ALA A 653 27.43 51.58 21.36
N GLU A 654 26.31 52.11 20.83
CA GLU A 654 26.16 52.82 19.54
C GLU A 654 26.16 51.98 18.22
N ARG A 655 25.30 52.22 17.20
CA ARG A 655 24.14 53.13 16.98
C ARG A 655 22.99 52.29 16.35
N GLY A 656 21.70 52.57 16.58
CA GLY A 656 20.89 53.65 15.99
C GLY A 656 20.30 53.21 14.62
N SER A 657 19.04 53.44 14.23
CA SER A 657 17.90 54.22 14.77
C SER A 657 16.58 53.56 14.28
N ALA A 658 15.35 53.94 14.62
CA ALA A 658 14.83 55.16 15.26
C ALA A 658 13.53 54.87 16.05
N GLY A 659 13.03 55.87 16.76
CA GLY A 659 11.63 55.94 17.23
C GLY A 659 10.99 57.27 16.76
N PRO A 660 9.99 57.84 17.47
CA PRO A 660 9.42 57.35 18.74
C PRO A 660 7.88 57.54 18.91
N THR A 661 7.38 57.16 20.11
CA THR A 661 6.16 57.68 20.81
C THR A 661 4.77 57.44 20.19
N THR A 662 3.68 57.28 20.95
CA THR A 662 3.42 57.26 22.42
C THR A 662 2.30 56.23 22.66
N SER A 663 2.30 55.36 23.69
CA SER A 663 1.99 55.63 25.11
C SER A 663 0.58 56.22 25.34
N ALA A 664 -0.27 55.82 26.30
CA ALA A 664 -0.37 54.67 27.22
C ALA A 664 -1.83 54.70 27.80
N GLU A 665 -2.32 54.04 28.87
CA GLU A 665 -1.78 53.15 29.93
C GLU A 665 -2.94 52.47 30.71
N HIS A 666 -2.65 51.47 31.58
CA HIS A 666 -3.55 50.83 32.58
C HIS A 666 -4.80 50.06 32.06
N GLY A 667 -5.18 48.90 32.62
CA GLY A 667 -4.52 48.07 33.65
C GLY A 667 -5.38 46.87 34.12
N ALA A 668 -4.77 46.01 34.96
CA ALA A 668 -5.35 44.86 35.67
C ALA A 668 -5.85 43.64 34.86
N THR A 669 -5.25 42.47 35.13
CA THR A 669 -5.92 41.16 35.04
C THR A 669 -6.73 40.89 36.32
N PRO A 670 -7.76 40.02 36.26
CA PRO A 670 -7.52 38.65 36.73
C PRO A 670 -8.31 37.56 35.97
N ALA A 671 -7.98 36.31 36.31
CA ALA A 671 -8.74 35.07 36.10
C ALA A 671 -8.90 34.51 34.67
N GLU A 672 -8.78 33.20 34.60
CA GLU A 672 -8.90 32.36 33.39
C GLU A 672 -10.36 31.87 33.17
N GLN A 673 -10.53 30.97 32.20
CA GLN A 673 -11.73 30.15 31.92
C GLN A 673 -12.85 30.85 31.14
N GLY A 674 -12.87 30.63 29.82
CA GLY A 674 -14.00 30.98 28.94
C GLY A 674 -13.69 30.94 27.43
N GLY A 675 -12.51 31.40 27.01
CA GLY A 675 -12.24 31.75 25.59
C GLY A 675 -12.19 30.61 24.57
N GLY A 676 -12.12 29.34 24.98
CA GLY A 676 -11.98 28.20 24.07
C GLY A 676 -13.18 28.01 23.13
N THR A 677 -14.40 28.17 23.67
CA THR A 677 -15.64 27.96 22.91
C THR A 677 -15.89 29.11 21.93
N GLU A 678 -15.77 30.37 22.36
CA GLU A 678 -16.04 31.52 21.49
C GLU A 678 -15.07 31.62 20.30
N ALA A 679 -13.79 31.29 20.51
CA ALA A 679 -12.81 31.27 19.42
C ALA A 679 -13.15 30.18 18.37
N GLY A 680 -13.55 28.99 18.82
CA GLY A 680 -14.02 27.92 17.95
C GLY A 680 -15.31 28.28 17.20
N THR A 681 -16.28 28.91 17.88
CA THR A 681 -17.53 29.38 17.26
C THR A 681 -17.30 30.49 16.25
N ARG A 682 -16.37 31.43 16.49
CA ARG A 682 -15.96 32.43 15.49
C ARG A 682 -15.33 31.78 14.26
N ALA A 683 -14.30 30.96 14.45
CA ALA A 683 -13.62 30.28 13.33
C ALA A 683 -14.61 29.41 12.52
N ALA A 684 -15.56 28.75 13.18
CA ALA A 684 -16.65 28.04 12.51
C ALA A 684 -17.55 29.01 11.71
N HIS A 685 -18.00 30.12 12.29
CA HIS A 685 -18.85 31.10 11.59
C HIS A 685 -18.13 31.77 10.40
N ASP A 686 -16.81 31.97 10.49
CA ASP A 686 -15.99 32.50 9.41
C ASP A 686 -15.91 31.54 8.21
N VAL A 687 -15.93 30.21 8.43
CA VAL A 687 -16.05 29.22 7.33
C VAL A 687 -17.38 29.39 6.57
N TRP A 688 -18.48 29.71 7.25
CA TRP A 688 -19.75 29.98 6.56
C TRP A 688 -19.73 31.27 5.73
N LEU A 689 -19.02 32.30 6.19
CA LEU A 689 -18.95 33.62 5.54
C LEU A 689 -17.92 33.69 4.40
N PHE A 690 -16.78 33.01 4.54
CA PHE A 690 -15.60 33.19 3.69
C PHE A 690 -15.07 31.90 3.05
N GLY A 691 -15.54 30.72 3.48
CA GLY A 691 -15.15 29.44 2.92
C GLY A 691 -15.66 29.20 1.49
N THR A 692 -15.03 28.25 0.79
CA THR A 692 -15.48 27.79 -0.53
C THR A 692 -16.81 27.04 -0.45
N SER A 693 -17.45 26.81 -1.61
CA SER A 693 -18.72 26.07 -1.68
C SER A 693 -18.65 24.68 -1.03
N GLY A 694 -17.49 24.00 -1.05
CA GLY A 694 -17.30 22.73 -0.35
C GLY A 694 -17.35 22.90 1.16
N GLU A 695 -16.44 23.71 1.71
CA GLU A 695 -16.31 23.95 3.15
C GLU A 695 -17.61 24.48 3.77
N ARG A 696 -18.34 25.36 3.06
CA ARG A 696 -19.66 25.86 3.49
C ARG A 696 -20.71 24.76 3.58
N LYS A 697 -20.71 23.77 2.67
CA LYS A 697 -21.61 22.61 2.70
C LYS A 697 -21.25 21.64 3.83
N ASP A 698 -19.97 21.32 3.99
CA ASP A 698 -19.50 20.42 5.05
C ASP A 698 -19.72 21.01 6.44
N TRP A 699 -19.53 22.33 6.57
CA TRP A 699 -19.92 23.10 7.75
C TRP A 699 -21.43 23.05 7.99
N PHE A 700 -22.25 23.30 6.96
CA PHE A 700 -23.70 23.31 7.09
C PHE A 700 -24.24 21.93 7.50
N ALA A 701 -23.78 20.86 6.85
CA ALA A 701 -24.15 19.49 7.19
C ALA A 701 -23.71 19.09 8.61
N ARG A 702 -22.62 19.67 9.14
CA ARG A 702 -22.16 19.47 10.52
C ARG A 702 -23.07 20.18 11.51
N ILE A 703 -23.45 21.44 11.27
CA ILE A 703 -24.37 22.16 12.15
C ILE A 703 -25.79 21.60 12.06
N ARG A 704 -26.30 21.23 10.88
CA ARG A 704 -27.66 20.67 10.71
C ARG A 704 -27.90 19.38 11.52
N ARG A 705 -26.82 18.63 11.83
CA ARG A 705 -26.83 17.44 12.71
C ARG A 705 -26.65 17.75 14.21
N ALA A 706 -26.16 18.94 14.57
CA ALA A 706 -25.90 19.34 15.96
C ALA A 706 -26.96 20.31 16.51
N ASP A 707 -27.35 21.30 15.70
CA ASP A 707 -28.43 22.26 15.96
C ASP A 707 -29.18 22.54 14.64
N PRO A 708 -30.31 21.83 14.39
CA PRO A 708 -31.19 22.07 13.27
C PRO A 708 -31.68 23.53 13.15
N ALA A 709 -31.96 24.19 14.26
CA ALA A 709 -32.56 25.53 14.28
C ALA A 709 -31.52 26.60 13.93
N ALA A 710 -30.30 26.51 14.47
CA ALA A 710 -29.20 27.39 14.09
C ALA A 710 -28.83 27.23 12.61
N ALA A 711 -28.76 25.99 12.10
CA ALA A 711 -28.52 25.74 10.67
C ALA A 711 -29.61 26.40 9.80
N LEU A 712 -30.88 26.13 10.08
CA LEU A 712 -32.01 26.69 9.33
C LEU A 712 -32.04 28.22 9.38
N ALA A 713 -31.75 28.83 10.53
CA ALA A 713 -31.68 30.28 10.68
C ALA A 713 -30.56 30.90 9.81
N VAL A 714 -29.37 30.30 9.83
CA VAL A 714 -28.22 30.74 9.03
C VAL A 714 -28.48 30.62 7.53
N LEU A 715 -29.03 29.49 7.06
CA LEU A 715 -29.40 29.33 5.64
C LEU A 715 -30.52 30.30 5.24
N THR A 716 -31.53 30.50 6.10
CA THR A 716 -32.64 31.43 5.84
C THR A 716 -32.15 32.88 5.71
N ALA A 717 -31.20 33.31 6.54
CA ALA A 717 -30.60 34.65 6.47
C ALA A 717 -29.73 34.84 5.22
N ALA A 718 -29.05 33.79 4.76
CA ALA A 718 -28.23 33.82 3.55
C ALA A 718 -29.04 33.70 2.25
N TRP A 719 -30.21 33.03 2.28
CA TRP A 719 -31.01 32.66 1.11
C TRP A 719 -31.24 33.76 0.04
N PRO A 720 -31.44 35.05 0.38
CA PRO A 720 -31.60 36.10 -0.64
C PRO A 720 -30.32 36.39 -1.44
N LYS A 721 -29.14 36.01 -0.93
CA LYS A 721 -27.81 36.27 -1.51
C LYS A 721 -27.19 35.04 -2.17
N GLU A 722 -27.64 33.84 -1.83
CA GLU A 722 -27.04 32.60 -2.34
C GLU A 722 -27.23 32.40 -3.86
N SER A 723 -26.19 31.87 -4.50
CA SER A 723 -26.24 31.51 -5.92
C SER A 723 -27.08 30.24 -6.14
N GLY A 724 -27.83 30.20 -7.24
CA GLY A 724 -28.82 29.16 -7.48
C GLY A 724 -28.35 27.69 -7.49
N PRO A 725 -27.16 27.32 -7.99
CA PRO A 725 -26.66 25.95 -7.84
C PRO A 725 -26.43 25.60 -6.36
N VAL A 726 -25.77 26.49 -5.63
CA VAL A 726 -25.42 26.33 -4.21
C VAL A 726 -26.68 26.26 -3.34
N LYS A 727 -27.74 27.01 -3.69
CA LYS A 727 -29.08 26.86 -3.08
C LYS A 727 -29.60 25.43 -3.17
N ALA A 728 -29.56 24.80 -4.34
CA ALA A 728 -30.11 23.46 -4.51
C ALA A 728 -29.33 22.41 -3.70
N GLU A 729 -28.00 22.56 -3.61
CA GLU A 729 -27.14 21.70 -2.79
C GLU A 729 -27.39 21.91 -1.28
N LEU A 730 -27.38 23.17 -0.80
CA LEU A 730 -27.63 23.50 0.61
C LEU A 730 -29.04 23.13 1.07
N LEU A 731 -30.06 23.29 0.22
CA LEU A 731 -31.43 22.88 0.53
C LEU A 731 -31.53 21.36 0.67
N GLY A 732 -30.80 20.60 -0.18
CA GLY A 732 -30.74 19.14 -0.09
C GLY A 732 -30.20 18.62 1.25
N LEU A 733 -29.29 19.37 1.89
CA LEU A 733 -28.75 19.05 3.22
C LEU A 733 -29.78 19.20 4.36
N LEU A 734 -30.97 19.77 4.11
CA LEU A 734 -32.08 19.75 5.08
C LEU A 734 -32.74 18.37 5.21
N ALA A 735 -32.40 17.40 4.34
CA ALA A 735 -32.92 16.03 4.44
C ALA A 735 -32.53 15.32 5.76
N ASP A 736 -31.41 15.70 6.36
CA ASP A 736 -30.93 15.22 7.66
C ASP A 736 -31.67 15.95 8.80
N GLY A 737 -32.58 15.25 9.48
CA GLY A 737 -33.38 15.83 10.57
C GLY A 737 -34.41 16.87 10.09
N LEU A 738 -34.97 16.65 8.90
CA LEU A 738 -36.04 17.46 8.29
C LEU A 738 -37.26 17.58 9.21
N SER A 739 -37.88 18.77 9.26
CA SER A 739 -38.99 19.07 10.17
C SER A 739 -39.97 20.09 9.58
N THR A 740 -41.12 20.28 10.24
CA THR A 740 -42.08 21.35 9.88
C THR A 740 -41.52 22.77 10.09
N ALA A 741 -40.42 22.94 10.83
CA ALA A 741 -39.74 24.24 10.92
C ALA A 741 -39.12 24.66 9.57
N ASP A 742 -38.64 23.69 8.78
CA ASP A 742 -38.02 23.92 7.48
C ASP A 742 -39.04 24.38 6.41
N GLU A 743 -40.34 24.14 6.62
CA GLU A 743 -41.44 24.41 5.67
C GLU A 743 -41.42 25.85 5.13
N ALA A 744 -41.20 26.85 6.00
CA ALA A 744 -41.22 28.26 5.62
C ALA A 744 -40.04 28.70 4.71
N LEU A 745 -38.96 27.91 4.66
CA LEU A 745 -37.88 28.09 3.70
C LEU A 745 -38.15 27.30 2.41
N LEU A 746 -38.67 26.09 2.53
CA LEU A 746 -39.04 25.24 1.39
C LEU A 746 -40.15 25.86 0.53
N GLU A 747 -41.20 26.40 1.13
CA GLU A 747 -42.25 27.16 0.45
C GLU A 747 -41.68 28.35 -0.32
N ARG A 748 -40.67 29.04 0.22
CA ARG A 748 -39.97 30.15 -0.46
C ARG A 748 -39.06 29.66 -1.60
N ALA A 749 -38.60 28.41 -1.54
CA ALA A 749 -37.76 27.80 -2.56
C ALA A 749 -38.58 27.31 -3.79
N LEU A 750 -39.88 27.07 -3.63
CA LEU A 750 -40.82 26.85 -4.76
C LEU A 750 -40.92 28.08 -5.69
N ASP A 751 -40.65 29.29 -5.19
CA ASP A 751 -40.67 30.53 -5.98
C ASP A 751 -39.29 30.89 -6.59
N ASP A 752 -38.25 30.05 -6.43
CA ASP A 752 -36.93 30.34 -7.03
C ASP A 752 -36.96 30.18 -8.57
N ARG A 753 -36.15 30.99 -9.26
CA ARG A 753 -36.10 31.04 -10.73
C ARG A 753 -35.58 29.73 -11.33
N ARG A 754 -34.70 28.99 -10.66
CA ARG A 754 -34.15 27.73 -11.20
C ARG A 754 -35.03 26.52 -10.89
N GLY A 755 -35.16 25.64 -11.88
CA GLY A 755 -35.93 24.39 -11.75
C GLY A 755 -35.27 23.30 -10.89
N ASP A 756 -33.98 23.39 -10.57
CA ASP A 756 -33.33 22.48 -9.64
C ASP A 756 -33.65 22.82 -8.18
N VAL A 757 -33.53 24.09 -7.79
CA VAL A 757 -33.94 24.60 -6.46
C VAL A 757 -35.39 24.24 -6.15
N ARG A 758 -36.33 24.53 -7.08
CA ARG A 758 -37.75 24.18 -6.92
C ARG A 758 -37.96 22.67 -6.76
N ARG A 759 -37.27 21.85 -7.56
CA ARG A 759 -37.40 20.38 -7.49
C ARG A 759 -36.94 19.85 -6.14
N THR A 760 -35.78 20.30 -5.64
CA THR A 760 -35.31 19.93 -4.30
C THR A 760 -36.30 20.35 -3.22
N ALA A 761 -36.92 21.52 -3.34
CA ALA A 761 -37.95 21.98 -2.41
C ALA A 761 -39.19 21.06 -2.39
N THR A 762 -39.76 20.74 -3.56
CA THR A 762 -40.87 19.79 -3.68
C THR A 762 -40.50 18.40 -3.12
N THR A 763 -39.31 17.87 -3.46
CA THR A 763 -38.86 16.57 -2.94
C THR A 763 -38.76 16.52 -1.42
N LEU A 764 -38.40 17.63 -0.75
CA LEU A 764 -38.36 17.71 0.71
C LEU A 764 -39.76 17.93 1.31
N LEU A 765 -40.61 18.76 0.69
CA LEU A 765 -42.00 18.96 1.12
C LEU A 765 -42.83 17.66 1.05
N ASN A 766 -42.57 16.78 0.06
CA ASN A 766 -43.19 15.46 -0.02
C ASN A 766 -42.87 14.55 1.19
N ARG A 767 -41.82 14.84 1.97
CA ARG A 767 -41.45 14.13 3.21
C ARG A 767 -42.07 14.74 4.47
N LEU A 768 -42.85 15.81 4.33
CA LEU A 768 -43.52 16.54 5.43
C LEU A 768 -45.05 16.47 5.24
N PRO A 769 -45.70 15.33 5.57
CA PRO A 769 -47.13 15.14 5.32
C PRO A 769 -48.02 16.18 6.03
N ASP A 770 -47.59 16.68 7.18
CA ASP A 770 -48.28 17.73 7.97
C ASP A 770 -48.09 19.17 7.44
N ALA A 771 -47.32 19.37 6.36
CA ALA A 771 -47.13 20.68 5.76
C ALA A 771 -48.43 21.22 5.11
N ALA A 772 -48.51 22.55 4.95
CA ALA A 772 -49.55 23.19 4.15
C ALA A 772 -49.50 22.71 2.69
N PHE A 773 -48.30 22.40 2.19
CA PHE A 773 -48.10 21.73 0.90
C PHE A 773 -48.87 20.41 0.80
N GLY A 774 -48.70 19.48 1.75
CA GLY A 774 -49.38 18.18 1.76
C GLY A 774 -50.90 18.32 1.76
N ARG A 775 -51.43 19.29 2.53
CA ARG A 775 -52.87 19.62 2.52
C ARG A 775 -53.37 20.12 1.15
N ARG A 776 -52.56 20.89 0.41
CA ARG A 776 -52.92 21.33 -0.96
C ARG A 776 -52.95 20.14 -1.93
N MET A 777 -51.97 19.24 -1.86
CA MET A 777 -51.92 18.04 -2.72
C MET A 777 -53.09 17.09 -2.45
N ALA A 778 -53.42 16.85 -1.17
CA ALA A 778 -54.60 16.08 -0.78
C ALA A 778 -55.91 16.69 -1.34
N ALA A 779 -56.10 18.00 -1.24
CA ALA A 779 -57.27 18.69 -1.80
C ALA A 779 -57.31 18.62 -3.34
N LEU A 780 -56.16 18.71 -4.00
CA LEU A 780 -56.02 18.59 -5.45
C LEU A 780 -56.42 17.18 -5.92
N VAL A 781 -55.86 16.13 -5.33
CA VAL A 781 -56.17 14.74 -5.66
C VAL A 781 -57.63 14.40 -5.35
N ALA A 782 -58.19 14.86 -4.23
CA ALA A 782 -59.61 14.68 -3.91
C ALA A 782 -60.56 15.43 -4.86
N SER A 783 -60.08 16.42 -5.62
CA SER A 783 -60.86 17.07 -6.68
C SER A 783 -60.86 16.27 -8.00
N TRP A 784 -59.78 15.51 -8.26
CA TRP A 784 -59.58 14.74 -9.50
C TRP A 784 -60.05 13.29 -9.39
N ILE A 785 -59.95 12.67 -8.21
CA ILE A 785 -60.27 11.25 -7.98
C ILE A 785 -61.56 11.13 -7.17
N ARG A 786 -62.48 10.28 -7.63
CA ARG A 786 -63.71 9.94 -6.89
C ARG A 786 -63.89 8.43 -6.83
N VAL A 787 -63.95 7.89 -5.62
CA VAL A 787 -64.31 6.49 -5.37
C VAL A 787 -65.82 6.39 -5.19
N ALA A 788 -66.46 5.52 -5.98
CA ALA A 788 -67.87 5.18 -5.89
C ALA A 788 -68.11 4.08 -4.84
N ASP A 789 -69.37 3.90 -4.44
CA ASP A 789 -69.75 3.00 -3.34
C ASP A 789 -69.56 1.50 -3.68
N ASP A 790 -69.30 1.18 -4.94
CA ASP A 790 -68.96 -0.15 -5.46
C ASP A 790 -67.43 -0.39 -5.60
N GLY A 791 -66.60 0.59 -5.22
CA GLY A 791 -65.15 0.55 -5.38
C GLY A 791 -64.62 1.00 -6.76
N THR A 792 -65.49 1.44 -7.67
CA THR A 792 -65.08 2.01 -8.96
C THR A 792 -64.47 3.41 -8.78
N VAL A 793 -63.35 3.68 -9.47
CA VAL A 793 -62.66 4.97 -9.38
C VAL A 793 -62.84 5.78 -10.67
N ASP A 794 -63.43 6.96 -10.55
CA ASP A 794 -63.50 7.98 -11.62
C ASP A 794 -62.33 8.98 -11.46
N VAL A 795 -61.70 9.34 -12.58
CA VAL A 795 -60.45 10.13 -12.61
C VAL A 795 -60.54 11.24 -13.65
N ARG A 796 -60.55 12.49 -13.19
CA ARG A 796 -60.79 13.71 -13.97
C ARG A 796 -59.68 14.74 -13.76
N VAL A 797 -58.51 14.45 -14.32
CA VAL A 797 -57.40 15.42 -14.41
C VAL A 797 -57.76 16.50 -15.44
N PRO A 798 -57.62 17.81 -15.14
CA PRO A 798 -57.85 18.88 -16.10
C PRO A 798 -56.74 18.93 -17.17
N ALA A 799 -57.07 19.38 -18.38
CA ALA A 799 -56.11 19.52 -19.47
C ALA A 799 -55.20 20.76 -19.34
N GLU A 800 -55.55 21.72 -18.48
CA GLU A 800 -54.69 22.84 -18.09
C GLU A 800 -54.62 22.90 -16.56
N LEU A 801 -53.41 22.96 -16.02
CA LEU A 801 -53.16 23.15 -14.59
C LEU A 801 -53.27 24.62 -14.19
N ASP A 802 -53.79 24.91 -13.01
CA ASP A 802 -53.77 26.27 -12.46
C ASP A 802 -52.35 26.72 -12.04
N ALA A 803 -52.21 27.98 -11.63
CA ALA A 803 -50.92 28.55 -11.24
C ALA A 803 -50.36 27.97 -9.92
N GLN A 804 -51.21 27.48 -9.01
CA GLN A 804 -50.81 26.92 -7.72
C GLN A 804 -50.25 25.51 -7.91
N ALA A 805 -50.93 24.65 -8.68
CA ALA A 805 -50.43 23.32 -9.00
C ALA A 805 -49.06 23.38 -9.71
N ARG A 806 -48.89 24.33 -10.65
CA ARG A 806 -47.59 24.58 -11.32
C ARG A 806 -46.51 25.09 -10.38
N ARG A 807 -46.86 25.94 -9.39
CA ARG A 807 -45.92 26.41 -8.35
C ARG A 807 -45.47 25.27 -7.44
N ASP A 808 -46.40 24.41 -7.04
CA ASP A 808 -46.15 23.27 -6.16
C ASP A 808 -45.38 22.12 -6.85
N GLY A 809 -45.10 22.26 -8.16
CA GLY A 809 -44.21 21.38 -8.92
C GLY A 809 -44.92 20.41 -9.86
N ILE A 810 -46.25 20.43 -9.91
CA ILE A 810 -47.04 19.60 -10.82
C ILE A 810 -46.93 20.16 -12.25
N THR A 811 -46.43 19.36 -13.18
CA THR A 811 -46.04 19.80 -14.52
C THR A 811 -46.26 18.73 -15.59
N ASP A 812 -46.64 19.17 -16.79
CA ASP A 812 -46.81 18.35 -18.00
C ASP A 812 -45.53 17.67 -18.54
N ALA A 813 -44.42 17.82 -17.80
CA ALA A 813 -43.10 17.22 -17.97
C ALA A 813 -42.30 17.60 -19.23
N THR A 814 -40.98 17.39 -19.15
CA THR A 814 -40.07 17.52 -20.31
C THR A 814 -38.88 16.57 -20.23
N ASP A 815 -38.22 16.46 -19.05
CA ASP A 815 -36.90 15.81 -18.94
C ASP A 815 -36.80 14.54 -18.07
N GLN A 816 -37.71 14.27 -17.13
CA GLN A 816 -37.64 13.06 -16.27
C GLN A 816 -38.71 11.99 -16.60
N ALA A 817 -39.91 12.38 -17.04
CA ALA A 817 -41.02 11.46 -17.26
C ALA A 817 -40.78 10.42 -18.38
N LYS A 818 -40.00 10.80 -19.41
CA LYS A 818 -39.69 9.99 -20.61
C LYS A 818 -38.97 8.66 -20.32
N LEU A 819 -38.53 8.41 -19.09
CA LEU A 819 -37.93 7.13 -18.67
C LEU A 819 -38.89 6.19 -17.90
N ARG A 820 -40.04 6.68 -17.42
CA ARG A 820 -40.99 5.86 -16.60
C ARG A 820 -42.31 5.57 -17.31
N TRP A 821 -42.78 6.48 -18.15
CA TRP A 821 -44.04 6.36 -18.87
C TRP A 821 -43.83 6.86 -20.30
N ASP A 822 -43.73 5.94 -21.26
CA ASP A 822 -43.71 6.28 -22.69
C ASP A 822 -45.15 6.57 -23.13
N THR A 823 -45.59 7.80 -22.85
CA THR A 823 -46.94 8.27 -23.15
C THR A 823 -46.92 9.73 -23.61
N PRO A 824 -47.68 10.10 -24.66
CA PRO A 824 -47.88 11.49 -25.05
C PRO A 824 -48.94 12.20 -24.17
N ASP A 825 -49.56 11.50 -23.22
CA ASP A 825 -50.64 12.00 -22.38
C ASP A 825 -50.11 12.59 -21.06
N SER A 826 -49.96 13.93 -21.01
CA SER A 826 -49.41 14.61 -19.83
C SER A 826 -50.25 14.40 -18.56
N THR A 827 -51.56 14.15 -18.69
CA THR A 827 -52.46 13.94 -17.55
C THR A 827 -52.05 12.74 -16.69
N ILE A 828 -51.43 11.71 -17.27
CA ILE A 828 -50.93 10.54 -16.56
C ILE A 828 -49.74 10.92 -15.65
N THR A 829 -48.84 11.78 -16.14
CA THR A 829 -47.68 12.25 -15.37
C THR A 829 -48.10 13.26 -14.29
N THR A 830 -49.01 14.17 -14.64
CA THR A 830 -49.65 15.13 -13.73
C THR A 830 -50.36 14.42 -12.56
N LEU A 831 -51.08 13.32 -12.84
CA LEU A 831 -51.72 12.49 -11.82
C LEU A 831 -50.71 11.79 -10.91
N HIS A 832 -49.67 11.17 -11.49
CA HIS A 832 -48.59 10.52 -10.73
C HIS A 832 -47.94 11.50 -9.74
N GLN A 833 -47.56 12.68 -10.21
CA GLN A 833 -46.91 13.71 -9.39
C GLN A 833 -47.79 14.17 -8.22
N ALA A 834 -49.08 14.40 -8.45
CA ALA A 834 -50.01 14.83 -7.40
C ALA A 834 -50.25 13.73 -6.35
N ILE A 835 -50.33 12.46 -6.77
CA ILE A 835 -50.47 11.31 -5.86
C ILE A 835 -49.18 11.10 -5.05
N ALA A 836 -48.00 11.15 -5.69
CA ALA A 836 -46.70 11.01 -5.05
C ALA A 836 -46.39 12.15 -4.04
N ALA A 837 -47.04 13.30 -4.19
CA ALA A 837 -46.95 14.45 -3.30
C ALA A 837 -48.08 14.52 -2.24
N THR A 838 -49.02 13.57 -2.25
CA THR A 838 -50.17 13.56 -1.31
C THR A 838 -49.84 12.78 -0.03
N PRO A 839 -50.14 13.32 1.17
CA PRO A 839 -50.03 12.59 2.44
C PRO A 839 -50.84 11.30 2.43
N LEU A 840 -50.23 10.19 2.84
CA LEU A 840 -50.86 8.86 2.81
C LEU A 840 -52.07 8.74 3.75
N THR A 841 -52.08 9.49 4.85
CA THR A 841 -53.22 9.63 5.78
C THR A 841 -54.48 10.18 5.11
N ALA A 842 -54.34 11.08 4.11
CA ALA A 842 -55.48 11.69 3.42
C ALA A 842 -56.30 10.69 2.59
N TRP A 843 -55.70 9.56 2.20
CA TRP A 843 -56.38 8.53 1.42
C TRP A 843 -57.49 7.82 2.18
N SER A 844 -57.48 7.84 3.52
CA SER A 844 -58.59 7.34 4.35
C SER A 844 -59.93 7.98 3.96
N SER A 845 -59.93 9.29 3.73
CA SER A 845 -61.11 10.06 3.32
C SER A 845 -61.47 9.88 1.84
N ILE A 846 -60.48 9.65 0.97
CA ILE A 846 -60.69 9.45 -0.48
C ILE A 846 -61.26 8.05 -0.75
N VAL A 847 -60.68 7.02 -0.12
CA VAL A 847 -61.05 5.60 -0.21
C VAL A 847 -62.24 5.25 0.69
N ARG A 848 -62.56 6.13 1.65
CA ARG A 848 -63.62 5.98 2.67
C ARG A 848 -63.41 4.77 3.59
N ALA A 849 -62.17 4.55 4.00
CA ALA A 849 -61.74 3.50 4.92
C ALA A 849 -61.20 4.10 6.22
N THR A 850 -61.08 3.28 7.28
CA THR A 850 -60.22 3.65 8.43
C THR A 850 -58.76 3.66 7.98
N GLU A 851 -57.92 4.49 8.59
CA GLU A 851 -56.50 4.64 8.21
C GLU A 851 -55.78 3.28 8.15
N GLU A 852 -55.91 2.46 9.19
CA GLU A 852 -55.41 1.08 9.29
C GLU A 852 -55.82 0.17 8.10
N ARG A 853 -57.05 0.34 7.56
CA ARG A 853 -57.56 -0.47 6.43
C ARG A 853 -57.31 0.18 5.07
N THR A 854 -56.93 1.46 5.03
CA THR A 854 -56.83 2.25 3.81
C THR A 854 -55.89 1.62 2.77
N PRO A 855 -54.67 1.14 3.10
CA PRO A 855 -53.77 0.55 2.11
C PRO A 855 -54.37 -0.69 1.43
N ALA A 856 -54.97 -1.58 2.22
CA ALA A 856 -55.58 -2.80 1.72
C ALA A 856 -56.83 -2.50 0.86
N THR A 857 -57.70 -1.59 1.31
CA THR A 857 -58.89 -1.18 0.54
C THR A 857 -58.50 -0.47 -0.76
N ALA A 858 -57.49 0.42 -0.74
CA ALA A 858 -57.02 1.13 -1.92
C ALA A 858 -56.55 0.19 -3.06
N LEU A 859 -55.88 -0.91 -2.71
CA LEU A 859 -55.40 -1.91 -3.67
C LEU A 859 -56.50 -2.87 -4.18
N THR A 860 -57.70 -2.84 -3.58
CA THR A 860 -58.90 -3.55 -4.09
C THR A 860 -59.79 -2.71 -5.00
N LEU A 861 -59.47 -1.43 -5.22
CA LEU A 861 -60.28 -0.52 -6.03
C LEU A 861 -60.22 -0.86 -7.53
N SER A 862 -61.33 -0.67 -8.23
CA SER A 862 -61.41 -0.83 -9.69
C SER A 862 -60.87 0.43 -10.37
N LEU A 863 -59.55 0.45 -10.60
CA LEU A 863 -58.82 1.56 -11.20
C LEU A 863 -58.99 1.59 -12.74
N PRO A 864 -59.23 2.77 -13.35
CA PRO A 864 -59.27 2.91 -14.81
C PRO A 864 -57.95 2.46 -15.47
N PRO A 865 -57.96 1.56 -16.47
CA PRO A 865 -56.73 1.04 -17.08
C PRO A 865 -55.75 2.09 -17.63
N ARG A 866 -56.25 3.27 -18.05
CA ARG A 866 -55.44 4.42 -18.48
C ARG A 866 -54.54 4.99 -17.36
N TYR A 867 -55.02 4.94 -16.11
CA TYR A 867 -54.38 5.62 -14.98
C TYR A 867 -53.85 4.67 -13.90
N ALA A 868 -54.27 3.39 -13.90
CA ALA A 868 -53.92 2.42 -12.86
C ALA A 868 -52.41 2.37 -12.52
N LYS A 869 -51.52 2.36 -13.54
CA LYS A 869 -50.07 2.41 -13.31
C LYS A 869 -49.65 3.70 -12.57
N ALA A 870 -50.10 4.88 -13.02
CA ALA A 870 -49.72 6.15 -12.41
C ALA A 870 -50.24 6.32 -10.97
N ILE A 871 -51.39 5.72 -10.65
CA ILE A 871 -51.94 5.68 -9.29
C ILE A 871 -51.07 4.80 -8.38
N VAL A 872 -50.74 3.58 -8.81
CA VAL A 872 -49.91 2.66 -8.02
C VAL A 872 -48.45 3.14 -7.90
N ASP A 873 -47.83 3.58 -9.01
CA ASP A 873 -46.49 4.22 -9.00
C ASP A 873 -46.46 5.43 -8.05
N GLY A 874 -47.56 6.19 -7.98
CA GLY A 874 -47.71 7.36 -7.12
C GLY A 874 -47.79 6.98 -5.65
N TRP A 875 -48.59 5.96 -5.29
CA TRP A 875 -48.63 5.41 -3.93
C TRP A 875 -47.27 4.85 -3.50
N VAL A 876 -46.54 4.17 -4.39
CA VAL A 876 -45.18 3.69 -4.12
C VAL A 876 -44.21 4.85 -3.87
N ASP A 877 -44.18 5.87 -4.73
CA ASP A 877 -43.28 7.02 -4.54
C ASP A 877 -43.66 7.84 -3.28
N ALA A 878 -44.95 7.97 -2.94
CA ALA A 878 -45.41 8.58 -1.68
C ALA A 878 -44.96 7.78 -0.45
N THR A 879 -45.09 6.44 -0.48
CA THR A 879 -44.68 5.53 0.58
C THR A 879 -43.19 5.63 0.87
N LEU A 880 -42.37 5.67 -0.20
CA LEU A 880 -40.92 5.81 -0.08
C LEU A 880 -40.48 7.21 0.39
N ALA A 881 -41.25 8.27 0.10
CA ALA A 881 -40.98 9.61 0.61
C ALA A 881 -41.36 9.78 2.09
N GLN A 882 -42.49 9.20 2.50
CA GLN A 882 -43.09 9.34 3.83
C GLN A 882 -42.66 8.25 4.82
N HIS A 883 -41.98 7.19 4.35
CA HIS A 883 -41.51 6.04 5.14
C HIS A 883 -42.64 5.26 5.86
N ASP A 884 -43.82 5.19 5.23
CA ASP A 884 -45.01 4.53 5.80
C ASP A 884 -44.93 2.99 5.69
N THR A 885 -44.85 2.31 6.84
CA THR A 885 -44.68 0.85 6.89
C THR A 885 -45.97 0.07 6.59
N ALA A 886 -47.15 0.67 6.82
CA ALA A 886 -48.44 0.04 6.57
C ALA A 886 -48.77 0.01 5.07
N TRP A 887 -48.52 1.13 4.38
CA TRP A 887 -48.58 1.20 2.93
C TRP A 887 -47.48 0.36 2.29
N ALA A 888 -46.24 0.35 2.82
CA ALA A 888 -45.17 -0.50 2.31
C ALA A 888 -45.55 -1.99 2.36
N ARG A 889 -46.11 -2.47 3.48
CA ARG A 889 -46.60 -3.85 3.64
C ARG A 889 -47.66 -4.21 2.60
N ALA A 890 -48.69 -3.38 2.43
CA ALA A 890 -49.77 -3.65 1.48
C ALA A 890 -49.30 -3.59 0.01
N LEU A 891 -48.51 -2.58 -0.36
CA LEU A 891 -47.96 -2.44 -1.71
C LEU A 891 -47.00 -3.59 -2.04
N PHE A 892 -46.14 -4.00 -1.09
CA PHE A 892 -45.21 -5.10 -1.29
C PHE A 892 -45.94 -6.45 -1.46
N ALA A 893 -47.04 -6.68 -0.74
CA ALA A 893 -47.82 -7.92 -0.83
C ALA A 893 -48.73 -8.00 -2.06
N HIS A 894 -49.27 -6.87 -2.56
CA HIS A 894 -50.39 -6.87 -3.51
C HIS A 894 -50.24 -5.99 -4.76
N ALA A 895 -49.21 -5.13 -4.87
CA ALA A 895 -49.01 -4.36 -6.10
C ALA A 895 -48.43 -5.24 -7.23
N THR A 896 -49.10 -5.26 -8.39
CA THR A 896 -48.64 -6.00 -9.57
C THR A 896 -47.28 -5.48 -10.06
N PRO A 897 -46.22 -6.31 -10.14
CA PRO A 897 -44.90 -5.84 -10.56
C PRO A 897 -44.88 -5.31 -12.00
N THR A 898 -44.47 -4.06 -12.18
CA THR A 898 -44.09 -3.50 -13.48
C THR A 898 -42.64 -3.85 -13.81
N GLU A 899 -42.19 -3.70 -15.06
CA GLU A 899 -40.80 -4.01 -15.45
C GLU A 899 -39.73 -3.20 -14.69
N GLN A 900 -40.11 -2.03 -14.12
CA GLN A 900 -39.23 -1.20 -13.31
C GLN A 900 -39.28 -1.54 -11.81
N ALA A 901 -40.12 -2.50 -11.41
CA ALA A 901 -40.43 -2.76 -10.00
C ALA A 901 -39.28 -3.37 -9.20
N VAL A 902 -38.26 -4.00 -9.80
CA VAL A 902 -37.21 -4.72 -9.03
C VAL A 902 -36.49 -3.80 -8.04
N LEU A 903 -36.17 -2.56 -8.42
CA LEU A 903 -35.55 -1.58 -7.53
C LEU A 903 -36.54 -1.06 -6.48
N ARG A 904 -37.75 -0.64 -6.89
CA ARG A 904 -38.78 -0.14 -5.96
C ARG A 904 -39.24 -1.22 -4.96
N ARG A 905 -39.29 -2.49 -5.37
CA ARG A 905 -39.65 -3.64 -4.51
C ARG A 905 -38.61 -3.87 -3.42
N ARG A 906 -37.31 -3.68 -3.71
CA ARG A 906 -36.25 -3.68 -2.68
C ARG A 906 -36.39 -2.49 -1.72
N GLU A 907 -36.67 -1.29 -2.22
CA GLU A 907 -36.86 -0.11 -1.36
C GLU A 907 -38.11 -0.27 -0.45
N LEU A 908 -39.23 -0.78 -0.96
CA LEU A 908 -40.40 -1.13 -0.16
C LEU A 908 -40.09 -2.23 0.86
N PHE A 909 -39.33 -3.26 0.47
CA PHE A 909 -38.88 -4.33 1.37
C PHE A 909 -38.07 -3.78 2.56
N THR A 910 -37.23 -2.76 2.35
CA THR A 910 -36.48 -2.12 3.45
C THR A 910 -37.33 -1.30 4.42
N LEU A 911 -38.58 -0.97 4.07
CA LEU A 911 -39.55 -0.34 4.99
C LEU A 911 -40.42 -1.36 5.77
N LEU A 912 -40.33 -2.65 5.46
CA LEU A 912 -41.04 -3.68 6.22
C LEU A 912 -40.36 -3.92 7.57
N ASP A 913 -41.15 -4.28 8.58
CA ASP A 913 -40.65 -4.70 9.90
C ASP A 913 -39.72 -5.91 9.77
N ALA A 914 -38.73 -6.03 10.66
CA ALA A 914 -37.67 -7.04 10.54
C ALA A 914 -38.19 -8.49 10.60
N ALA A 915 -39.36 -8.73 11.22
CA ALA A 915 -40.04 -10.02 11.21
C ALA A 915 -40.59 -10.33 9.80
N ASP A 916 -41.41 -9.45 9.24
CA ASP A 916 -41.98 -9.55 7.88
C ASP A 916 -40.89 -9.74 6.80
N ARG A 917 -39.75 -9.04 6.94
CA ARG A 917 -38.60 -9.21 6.02
C ARG A 917 -38.03 -10.63 6.05
N ILE A 918 -37.99 -11.26 7.23
CA ILE A 918 -37.53 -12.64 7.40
C ILE A 918 -38.58 -13.62 6.91
N GLU A 919 -39.85 -13.46 7.32
CA GLU A 919 -40.97 -14.33 6.94
C GLU A 919 -41.12 -14.41 5.41
N HIS A 920 -41.17 -13.27 4.71
CA HIS A 920 -41.26 -13.25 3.26
C HIS A 920 -40.08 -13.96 2.57
N VAL A 921 -38.85 -13.83 3.11
CA VAL A 921 -37.67 -14.53 2.56
C VAL A 921 -37.73 -16.03 2.81
N LEU A 922 -38.40 -16.48 3.89
CA LEU A 922 -38.64 -17.90 4.20
C LEU A 922 -39.79 -18.52 3.37
N ASP A 923 -40.69 -17.71 2.80
CA ASP A 923 -41.73 -18.18 1.88
C ASP A 923 -41.22 -18.46 0.45
N LEU A 924 -40.08 -17.87 0.05
CA LEU A 924 -39.54 -18.03 -1.30
C LEU A 924 -38.98 -19.44 -1.58
N ASP A 925 -39.14 -19.91 -2.82
CA ASP A 925 -38.72 -21.24 -3.26
C ASP A 925 -37.53 -21.25 -4.25
N ALA A 926 -37.13 -22.45 -4.71
CA ALA A 926 -35.98 -22.64 -5.61
C ALA A 926 -36.22 -22.22 -7.08
N HIS A 927 -37.43 -21.77 -7.41
CA HIS A 927 -37.77 -21.12 -8.67
C HIS A 927 -37.68 -19.58 -8.54
N GLN A 928 -37.95 -19.03 -7.35
CA GLN A 928 -37.90 -17.58 -7.05
C GLN A 928 -36.51 -17.02 -6.71
N LEU A 929 -35.42 -17.74 -7.00
CA LEU A 929 -34.05 -17.30 -6.66
C LEU A 929 -33.65 -15.90 -7.22
N ASN A 930 -34.25 -15.46 -8.33
CA ASN A 930 -34.05 -14.12 -8.87
C ASN A 930 -34.69 -13.01 -8.01
N GLU A 931 -35.86 -13.28 -7.42
CA GLU A 931 -36.54 -12.37 -6.49
C GLU A 931 -35.79 -12.32 -5.16
N LEU A 932 -35.43 -13.49 -4.63
CA LEU A 932 -34.58 -13.65 -3.45
C LEU A 932 -33.29 -12.81 -3.59
N HIS A 933 -32.55 -12.97 -4.69
CA HIS A 933 -31.34 -12.20 -4.96
C HIS A 933 -31.57 -10.68 -5.05
N ALA A 934 -32.76 -10.23 -5.49
CA ALA A 934 -33.09 -8.81 -5.56
C ALA A 934 -33.39 -8.18 -4.19
N ILE A 935 -33.98 -8.94 -3.26
CA ILE A 935 -34.38 -8.43 -1.92
C ILE A 935 -33.35 -8.69 -0.81
N LEU A 936 -32.52 -9.73 -0.91
CA LEU A 936 -31.49 -10.04 0.10
C LEU A 936 -30.53 -8.87 0.44
N PRO A 937 -30.17 -7.96 -0.49
CA PRO A 937 -29.42 -6.74 -0.16
C PRO A 937 -30.24 -5.66 0.58
N GLY A 938 -31.48 -5.95 0.98
CA GLY A 938 -32.30 -5.15 1.89
C GLY A 938 -32.48 -5.80 3.28
N LEU A 939 -31.79 -6.91 3.55
CA LEU A 939 -31.66 -7.47 4.90
C LEU A 939 -30.42 -6.93 5.61
N ASP A 940 -30.44 -7.05 6.94
CA ASP A 940 -29.30 -6.85 7.82
C ASP A 940 -28.16 -7.86 7.54
N HIS A 941 -26.93 -7.53 7.95
CA HIS A 941 -25.72 -8.29 7.63
C HIS A 941 -24.86 -8.58 8.88
N PRO A 942 -24.35 -9.81 9.08
CA PRO A 942 -24.61 -11.02 8.30
C PRO A 942 -26.10 -11.43 8.33
N TRP A 943 -26.54 -12.21 7.33
CA TRP A 943 -27.94 -12.62 7.24
C TRP A 943 -28.34 -13.44 8.49
N PRO A 944 -29.53 -13.19 9.09
CA PRO A 944 -30.02 -13.94 10.23
C PRO A 944 -30.04 -15.46 9.97
N GLU A 945 -29.70 -16.28 10.97
CA GLU A 945 -29.58 -17.74 10.82
C GLU A 945 -30.78 -18.44 10.14
N PRO A 946 -32.06 -18.06 10.39
CA PRO A 946 -33.19 -18.62 9.64
C PRO A 946 -33.07 -18.38 8.12
N VAL A 947 -32.72 -17.16 7.71
CA VAL A 947 -32.50 -16.79 6.30
C VAL A 947 -31.26 -17.51 5.76
N ALA A 948 -30.15 -17.50 6.49
CA ALA A 948 -28.90 -18.15 6.06
C ALA A 948 -29.09 -19.66 5.82
N GLY A 949 -29.76 -20.35 6.75
CA GLY A 949 -30.13 -21.76 6.61
C GLY A 949 -31.10 -22.03 5.46
N HIS A 950 -32.05 -21.13 5.19
CA HIS A 950 -33.00 -21.24 4.08
C HIS A 950 -32.35 -21.00 2.72
N VAL A 951 -31.51 -19.97 2.56
CA VAL A 951 -30.74 -19.74 1.32
C VAL A 951 -29.85 -20.95 0.99
N LEU A 952 -29.18 -21.55 1.99
CA LEU A 952 -28.40 -22.78 1.80
C LEU A 952 -29.28 -23.98 1.41
N ARG A 953 -30.48 -24.12 1.99
CA ARG A 953 -31.46 -25.15 1.58
C ARG A 953 -31.85 -25.00 0.10
N LEU A 954 -32.22 -23.78 -0.31
CA LEU A 954 -32.64 -23.48 -1.68
C LEU A 954 -31.52 -23.72 -2.70
N LEU A 955 -30.29 -23.30 -2.40
CA LEU A 955 -29.12 -23.59 -3.25
C LEU A 955 -28.88 -25.10 -3.37
N GLY A 956 -29.06 -25.87 -2.29
CA GLY A 956 -28.97 -27.34 -2.32
C GLY A 956 -30.08 -27.99 -3.14
N GLU A 957 -31.31 -27.44 -3.13
CA GLU A 957 -32.43 -27.90 -3.96
C GLU A 957 -32.20 -27.59 -5.44
N ARG A 958 -31.64 -26.41 -5.73
CA ARG A 958 -31.20 -25.99 -7.06
C ARG A 958 -30.15 -26.96 -7.62
N ALA A 959 -29.11 -27.26 -6.84
CA ALA A 959 -28.07 -28.23 -7.20
C ALA A 959 -28.63 -29.63 -7.50
N ARG A 960 -29.50 -30.16 -6.63
CA ARG A 960 -30.20 -31.45 -6.85
C ARG A 960 -31.10 -31.43 -8.09
N THR A 961 -31.62 -30.28 -8.48
CA THR A 961 -32.45 -30.12 -9.68
C THR A 961 -31.60 -30.09 -10.94
N THR A 962 -30.49 -29.35 -10.96
CA THR A 962 -29.50 -29.35 -12.05
C THR A 962 -28.97 -30.76 -12.30
N ALA A 963 -28.58 -31.50 -11.25
CA ALA A 963 -28.09 -32.88 -11.36
C ALA A 963 -29.10 -33.84 -12.01
N ARG A 964 -30.41 -33.60 -11.82
CA ARG A 964 -31.51 -34.39 -12.42
C ARG A 964 -31.85 -33.96 -13.85
N GLN A 965 -31.43 -32.79 -14.31
CA GLN A 965 -31.74 -32.25 -15.64
C GLN A 965 -30.51 -31.58 -16.32
N PRO A 966 -29.44 -32.34 -16.68
CA PRO A 966 -28.17 -31.77 -17.15
C PRO A 966 -28.20 -31.03 -18.51
N HIS A 967 -29.37 -30.88 -19.12
CA HIS A 967 -29.57 -30.24 -20.43
C HIS A 967 -30.49 -29.01 -20.37
N ALA A 968 -31.01 -28.66 -19.18
CA ALA A 968 -31.60 -27.34 -18.95
C ALA A 968 -30.48 -26.28 -18.90
N SER A 969 -30.70 -25.11 -19.51
CA SER A 969 -29.70 -24.04 -19.63
C SER A 969 -29.36 -23.32 -18.31
N ALA A 970 -30.06 -23.64 -17.21
CA ALA A 970 -29.85 -23.09 -15.87
C ALA A 970 -28.84 -23.92 -15.05
N GLY A 971 -27.58 -23.88 -15.46
CA GLY A 971 -26.44 -24.32 -14.63
C GLY A 971 -25.96 -23.21 -13.68
N VAL A 972 -25.03 -23.53 -12.78
CA VAL A 972 -24.41 -22.65 -11.74
C VAL A 972 -24.13 -21.20 -12.17
N TYR A 973 -23.87 -20.95 -13.46
CA TYR A 973 -23.66 -19.62 -14.01
C TYR A 973 -24.85 -18.67 -13.77
N THR A 974 -26.10 -19.15 -13.76
CA THR A 974 -27.29 -18.31 -13.46
C THR A 974 -27.31 -17.86 -12.00
N ASP A 975 -26.99 -18.78 -11.08
CA ASP A 975 -27.10 -18.57 -9.64
C ASP A 975 -25.80 -18.00 -9.03
N ARG A 976 -24.81 -17.66 -9.88
CA ARG A 976 -23.49 -17.12 -9.48
C ARG A 976 -23.58 -15.83 -8.67
N ALA A 977 -24.53 -14.94 -8.97
CA ALA A 977 -24.68 -13.69 -8.24
C ALA A 977 -25.11 -13.95 -6.79
N LEU A 978 -26.09 -14.85 -6.57
CA LEU A 978 -26.53 -15.29 -5.26
C LEU A 978 -25.42 -16.03 -4.49
N LEU A 979 -24.62 -16.87 -5.17
CA LEU A 979 -23.44 -17.51 -4.56
C LEU A 979 -22.36 -16.49 -4.14
N THR A 980 -22.21 -15.38 -4.87
CA THR A 980 -21.27 -14.30 -4.54
C THR A 980 -21.78 -13.44 -3.38
N ALA A 981 -23.09 -13.19 -3.31
CA ALA A 981 -23.71 -12.59 -2.13
C ALA A 981 -23.57 -13.50 -0.90
N ALA A 982 -23.77 -14.81 -1.05
CA ALA A 982 -23.67 -15.77 0.03
C ALA A 982 -22.27 -15.83 0.68
N SER A 983 -21.18 -15.71 -0.09
CA SER A 983 -19.83 -15.71 0.50
C SER A 983 -19.50 -14.45 1.30
N VAL A 984 -20.19 -13.33 1.04
CA VAL A 984 -20.07 -12.08 1.81
C VAL A 984 -21.03 -12.03 3.00
N HIS A 985 -22.27 -12.52 2.85
CA HIS A 985 -23.35 -12.24 3.81
C HIS A 985 -23.79 -13.43 4.69
N LEU A 986 -23.43 -14.68 4.38
CA LEU A 986 -23.67 -15.78 5.32
C LEU A 986 -22.82 -15.62 6.60
N PRO A 987 -23.30 -16.06 7.77
CA PRO A 987 -22.47 -16.29 8.95
C PRO A 987 -21.29 -17.24 8.62
N ALA A 988 -20.09 -16.91 9.10
CA ALA A 988 -18.87 -17.67 8.80
C ALA A 988 -18.87 -19.07 9.45
N GLU A 989 -19.58 -19.19 10.57
CA GLU A 989 -19.84 -20.41 11.33
C GLU A 989 -20.47 -21.53 10.49
N LEU A 990 -21.15 -21.17 9.39
CA LEU A 990 -21.77 -22.13 8.48
C LEU A 990 -20.78 -22.84 7.54
N ALA A 991 -19.48 -22.49 7.56
CA ALA A 991 -18.46 -23.10 6.70
C ALA A 991 -18.49 -24.64 6.70
N THR A 992 -18.58 -25.28 7.88
CA THR A 992 -18.67 -26.75 8.01
C THR A 992 -19.95 -27.32 7.39
N ARG A 993 -21.08 -26.61 7.54
CA ARG A 993 -22.39 -26.98 6.96
C ARG A 993 -22.38 -26.87 5.44
N VAL A 994 -21.68 -25.87 4.89
CA VAL A 994 -21.49 -25.72 3.44
C VAL A 994 -20.53 -26.76 2.89
N SER A 995 -19.48 -27.16 3.62
CA SER A 995 -18.62 -28.29 3.21
C SER A 995 -19.42 -29.58 3.10
N ALA A 996 -20.20 -29.92 4.13
CA ALA A 996 -21.06 -31.11 4.11
C ALA A 996 -22.10 -31.10 2.97
N LEU A 997 -22.56 -29.91 2.55
CA LEU A 997 -23.41 -29.76 1.36
C LEU A 997 -22.62 -30.00 0.06
N ALA A 998 -21.37 -29.56 -0.04
CA ALA A 998 -20.49 -29.84 -1.18
C ALA A 998 -20.18 -31.34 -1.32
N ASP A 999 -19.87 -31.99 -0.20
CA ASP A 999 -19.55 -33.43 -0.10
C ASP A 999 -20.75 -34.32 -0.45
N THR A 1000 -21.98 -33.78 -0.39
CA THR A 1000 -23.24 -34.47 -0.72
C THR A 1000 -23.91 -33.98 -2.02
N THR A 1001 -23.19 -33.21 -2.85
CA THR A 1001 -23.70 -32.69 -4.13
C THR A 1001 -23.16 -33.49 -5.33
N ASP A 1002 -24.06 -34.11 -6.09
CA ASP A 1002 -23.71 -34.94 -7.26
C ASP A 1002 -23.24 -34.14 -8.49
N ASP A 1003 -23.70 -32.89 -8.67
CA ASP A 1003 -23.31 -32.06 -9.82
C ASP A 1003 -21.90 -31.46 -9.61
N PRO A 1004 -20.92 -31.72 -10.51
CA PRO A 1004 -19.54 -31.27 -10.31
C PRO A 1004 -19.36 -29.75 -10.28
N ALA A 1005 -20.22 -28.98 -10.95
CA ALA A 1005 -20.12 -27.53 -10.97
C ALA A 1005 -20.65 -26.93 -9.66
N TRP A 1006 -21.78 -27.44 -9.16
CA TRP A 1006 -22.35 -27.06 -7.86
C TRP A 1006 -21.47 -27.52 -6.70
N GLN A 1007 -20.91 -28.73 -6.73
CA GLN A 1007 -19.91 -29.19 -5.76
C GLN A 1007 -18.71 -28.25 -5.72
N GLN A 1008 -18.15 -27.86 -6.87
CA GLN A 1008 -17.07 -26.88 -6.93
C GLN A 1008 -17.51 -25.48 -6.47
N ALA A 1009 -18.79 -25.11 -6.61
CA ALA A 1009 -19.32 -23.86 -6.07
C ALA A 1009 -19.41 -23.89 -4.53
N PHE A 1010 -19.96 -24.96 -3.95
CA PHE A 1010 -20.07 -25.10 -2.49
C PHE A 1010 -18.69 -25.25 -1.81
N HIS A 1011 -17.73 -25.97 -2.39
CA HIS A 1011 -16.36 -25.98 -1.84
C HIS A 1011 -15.69 -24.59 -1.87
N ARG A 1012 -15.99 -23.75 -2.87
CA ARG A 1012 -15.52 -22.35 -2.87
C ARG A 1012 -16.21 -21.53 -1.79
N LEU A 1013 -17.53 -21.64 -1.66
CA LEU A 1013 -18.29 -20.95 -0.62
C LEU A 1013 -17.83 -21.36 0.80
N ALA A 1014 -17.62 -22.66 1.05
CA ALA A 1014 -17.09 -23.15 2.32
C ALA A 1014 -15.67 -22.63 2.61
N HIS A 1015 -14.81 -22.55 1.59
CA HIS A 1015 -13.48 -21.94 1.70
C HIS A 1015 -13.55 -20.44 2.00
N ASP A 1016 -14.38 -19.67 1.27
CA ASP A 1016 -14.55 -18.23 1.51
C ASP A 1016 -15.03 -17.96 2.94
N LEU A 1017 -15.99 -18.77 3.45
CA LEU A 1017 -16.47 -18.68 4.84
C LEU A 1017 -15.41 -19.10 5.87
N THR A 1018 -14.58 -20.11 5.57
CA THR A 1018 -13.46 -20.50 6.44
C THR A 1018 -12.41 -19.40 6.50
N ASP A 1019 -12.05 -18.80 5.36
CA ASP A 1019 -11.09 -17.70 5.29
C ASP A 1019 -11.61 -16.45 6.03
N ARG A 1020 -12.93 -16.21 6.04
CA ARG A 1020 -13.60 -15.19 6.86
C ARG A 1020 -13.60 -15.54 8.36
N ALA A 1021 -13.83 -16.80 8.74
CA ALA A 1021 -13.74 -17.22 10.14
C ALA A 1021 -12.32 -16.99 10.70
N THR A 1022 -11.29 -17.50 10.03
CA THR A 1022 -9.88 -17.30 10.42
C THR A 1022 -9.49 -15.81 10.41
N MET A 1023 -10.05 -15.01 9.50
CA MET A 1023 -9.85 -13.57 9.46
C MET A 1023 -10.37 -12.85 10.72
N LEU A 1024 -11.45 -13.34 11.32
CA LEU A 1024 -12.06 -12.79 12.53
C LEU A 1024 -11.39 -13.33 13.81
N GLU A 1025 -10.79 -14.52 13.74
CA GLU A 1025 -9.96 -15.10 14.80
C GLU A 1025 -8.60 -14.37 14.92
N GLU A 1026 -7.94 -14.05 13.81
CA GLU A 1026 -6.64 -13.34 13.78
C GLU A 1026 -6.66 -11.93 14.41
N LEU A 1027 -7.85 -11.37 14.67
CA LEU A 1027 -8.07 -10.08 15.34
C LEU A 1027 -8.11 -10.17 16.89
N ARG A 1028 -8.05 -11.37 17.47
CA ARG A 1028 -8.16 -11.63 18.92
C ARG A 1028 -6.82 -11.97 19.56
#